data_AF-A0A933UJN8-F1
#
_entry.id   AF-A0A933UJN8-F1
#
_cell.length_a   1.000
_cell.length_b   1.000
_cell.length_c   1.000
_cell.angle_alpha   90.00
_cell.angle_beta   90.00
_cell.angle_gamma   90.00
#
_symmetry.space_group_name_H-M   'P 1'
#
loop_
_entity.id
_entity.type
_entity.pdbx_description
1 polymer ?
#
loop_
_entity_poly.entity_id
_entity_poly.type
_entity_poly.pdbx_seq_one_letter_code
_entity_poly.pdbx_strand_id
1 'polypeptide(L)'
;MKMNTKTLSLLLAIPILGAIGYAVWRSLPNQAHQAGGRKILFYQDSMHPWIKSDKPGKCTVCNMDLTPIPEGEKGFGVSDGTVVLSSNSVTVLHVQAEEVKRRPLYRTLRVAGTLEADEGRKAIIAAPAPALVETVSVNYTGAEVEHGQTLVTLFSPDLSQKSRYLRAATTLSNTLSQTKGRSDFFSANLLAPLSGTVTERAVVPGQYVVEGEKLLTIVDASVLWFRFDVYERQLPWFQTGQRIAVQVPAVPGTVFPAVISFIEPTINDATRTVKVRADIKNPIVGTNGHPQRLLRFGMYAEAVVRAQIPNVLAVPRAAVLLPGGAAYAYVEESEGAYERRRVQLGRQGDDVWEVLDGLDEGDRVVTSGNVLIDAQAQFNQSGPSDGAATDAVASAEPAEAPMMVHTGLDHPAAPAAHDSAASGPSRTPAQEAALTNFLAVADGISQALAADNLGQLKQHLALLPKVVPSLSKELGAEESWRGLLQRLSATAQWPAPADLAGARKSFLPFSTNVVALVQQLRGQEQTFRSLKVYHCPMAPKPGLWFQAKGPLRNPYYGAEMLTCGEEVRPVLVKTPPPSEAPMAPVHSATTQLAAATAPTPPSGPTVNPRTGSRADRLYGNTARVEEMRAKRWAAMAAANTRNMADLNTVVANQPPQESADAGMGLSAAKPGATNPASILPLMPRERQVIEEFVATVDGLSLALASDDLEKFNRTASKLPGLSTALTLEFRAYHRWGKLVERIVATSTHPQAKNLDEARKYFVRFSAATVEWVKQLRKEERAFATLKVYHCPQAPAPGLWIQAQGPLRNPFCGAAMLESGNEVPPETGTEERKAAASEAKGASPGTPAPAATAAGSPTQSSANAPKPSTSTAVPQKAAEPTPSVAPAASAQPGLTPVQRQALQSFLAVADGISQALAADNLAQWKKEAAKLSAAFGALTDALGASHPWREALQKSAPAGSWEKAADLAAARKEFLPFSTSVVALVTDLRKQDAAFQSLKIYQCPMAPKPGLWFQAKGPLRNPYFGAEMLTCGKEVKP
;
A
#
# COMPACT_ATOMS: atom_id res chain seq x y z
N MET A 1 25.72 -82.42 66.08
CA MET A 1 26.66 -81.39 65.60
C MET A 1 27.90 -82.05 65.03
N LYS A 2 28.31 -81.71 63.79
CA LYS A 2 29.65 -81.95 63.21
C LYS A 2 29.70 -81.13 61.91
N MET A 3 30.74 -80.30 61.73
CA MET A 3 30.86 -79.44 60.56
C MET A 3 31.14 -80.27 59.30
N ASN A 4 30.48 -79.95 58.20
CA ASN A 4 30.86 -80.46 56.89
C ASN A 4 32.13 -79.74 56.44
N THR A 5 33.15 -80.47 56.00
CA THR A 5 34.45 -79.89 55.62
C THR A 5 34.32 -78.86 54.50
N LYS A 6 33.32 -79.00 53.61
CA LYS A 6 33.03 -78.06 52.52
C LYS A 6 32.66 -76.65 53.00
N THR A 7 32.04 -76.48 54.17
CA THR A 7 31.66 -75.15 54.68
C THR A 7 32.83 -74.40 55.33
N LEU A 8 33.84 -75.10 55.84
CA LEU A 8 35.04 -74.46 56.41
C LEU A 8 35.94 -73.89 55.30
N SER A 9 36.07 -74.60 54.17
CA SER A 9 36.80 -74.12 52.99
C SER A 9 36.22 -72.83 52.41
N LEU A 10 34.89 -72.65 52.47
CA LEU A 10 34.23 -71.46 51.91
C LEU A 10 34.51 -70.20 52.73
N LEU A 11 34.56 -70.30 54.06
CA LEU A 11 34.85 -69.15 54.95
C LEU A 11 36.32 -68.71 54.88
N LEU A 12 37.26 -69.63 54.64
CA LEU A 12 38.67 -69.29 54.41
C LEU A 12 38.94 -68.72 53.01
N ALA A 13 38.10 -69.02 52.02
CA ALA A 13 38.27 -68.51 50.65
C ALA A 13 38.01 -67.00 50.53
N ILE A 14 37.11 -66.43 51.35
CA ILE A 14 36.69 -65.01 51.26
C ILE A 14 37.87 -64.03 51.48
N PRO A 15 38.67 -64.10 52.58
CA PRO A 15 39.81 -63.21 52.75
C PRO A 15 40.92 -63.44 51.71
N ILE A 16 41.07 -64.67 51.21
CA ILE A 16 42.07 -65.01 50.19
C ILE A 16 41.67 -64.40 48.83
N LEU A 17 40.40 -64.50 48.43
CA LEU A 17 39.87 -63.84 47.24
C LEU A 17 39.90 -62.31 47.37
N GLY A 18 39.68 -61.76 48.56
CA GLY A 18 39.87 -60.34 48.85
C GLY A 18 41.34 -59.89 48.68
N ALA A 19 42.29 -60.66 49.19
CA ALA A 19 43.72 -60.38 49.06
C ALA A 19 44.21 -60.49 47.60
N ILE A 20 43.78 -61.52 46.87
CA ILE A 20 44.07 -61.69 45.43
C ILE A 20 43.42 -60.55 44.63
N GLY A 21 42.17 -60.18 44.92
CA GLY A 21 41.49 -59.06 44.29
C GLY A 21 42.21 -57.73 44.51
N TYR A 22 42.66 -57.46 45.73
CA TYR A 22 43.44 -56.26 46.06
C TYR A 22 44.83 -56.27 45.39
N ALA A 23 45.50 -57.42 45.32
CA ALA A 23 46.78 -57.58 44.63
C ALA A 23 46.64 -57.37 43.12
N VAL A 24 45.60 -57.94 42.48
CA VAL A 24 45.30 -57.74 41.05
C VAL A 24 44.90 -56.30 40.77
N TRP A 25 44.06 -55.68 41.61
CA TRP A 25 43.70 -54.26 41.48
C TRP A 25 44.89 -53.31 41.58
N ARG A 26 45.90 -53.67 42.40
CA ARG A 26 47.18 -52.93 42.52
C ARG A 26 48.23 -53.30 41.46
N SER A 27 48.05 -54.40 40.73
CA SER A 27 49.00 -54.91 39.72
C SER A 27 48.51 -54.74 38.28
N LEU A 28 47.25 -54.35 38.07
CA LEU A 28 46.81 -53.75 36.82
C LEU A 28 47.53 -52.40 36.67
N PRO A 29 48.37 -52.20 35.63
CA PRO A 29 48.89 -50.88 35.35
C PRO A 29 47.72 -49.95 35.02
N ASN A 30 47.79 -48.70 35.47
CA ASN A 30 46.90 -47.66 34.97
C ASN A 30 47.15 -47.48 33.47
N GLN A 31 46.36 -48.17 32.64
CA GLN A 31 46.12 -47.76 31.27
C GLN A 31 45.23 -46.51 31.30
N ALA A 32 45.82 -45.40 31.76
CA ALA A 32 45.58 -44.15 31.07
C ALA A 32 45.82 -44.43 29.59
N HIS A 33 44.88 -44.05 28.72
CA HIS A 33 45.02 -44.30 27.30
C HIS A 33 46.23 -43.52 26.76
N GLN A 34 47.36 -44.21 26.67
CA GLN A 34 48.39 -43.99 25.67
C GLN A 34 47.72 -44.17 24.30
N ALA A 35 47.02 -43.13 23.84
CA ALA A 35 46.69 -42.96 22.44
C ALA A 35 48.03 -43.01 21.70
N GLY A 36 48.26 -44.11 20.97
CA GLY A 36 49.58 -44.44 20.41
C GLY A 36 50.17 -43.24 19.68
N GLY A 37 51.33 -42.78 20.15
CA GLY A 37 51.73 -41.37 20.11
C GLY A 37 51.57 -40.67 18.76
N ARG A 38 50.39 -40.09 18.51
CA ARG A 38 50.22 -39.07 17.48
C ARG A 38 51.05 -37.87 17.91
N LYS A 39 52.03 -37.51 17.08
CA LYS A 39 52.91 -36.37 17.32
C LYS A 39 52.07 -35.11 17.46
N ILE A 40 52.21 -34.41 18.58
CA ILE A 40 51.48 -33.17 18.83
C ILE A 40 52.00 -32.14 17.82
N LEU A 41 51.10 -31.60 17.01
CA LEU A 41 51.45 -30.67 15.93
C LEU A 41 51.60 -29.24 16.49
N PHE A 42 50.70 -28.84 17.38
CA PHE A 42 50.74 -27.62 18.17
C PHE A 42 49.77 -27.70 19.37
N TYR A 43 49.88 -26.77 20.30
CA TYR A 43 48.95 -26.53 21.41
C TYR A 43 48.11 -25.29 21.10
N GLN A 44 46.83 -25.28 21.47
CA GLN A 44 45.86 -24.25 21.09
C GLN A 44 44.92 -23.90 22.26
N ASP A 45 44.49 -22.64 22.38
CA ASP A 45 43.43 -22.28 23.33
C ASP A 45 42.05 -22.57 22.74
N SER A 46 41.14 -23.06 23.60
CA SER A 46 39.74 -23.30 23.28
C SER A 46 38.91 -22.00 23.24
N MET A 47 39.32 -20.94 23.96
CA MET A 47 38.62 -19.64 23.91
C MET A 47 39.22 -18.65 22.91
N HIS A 48 40.51 -18.77 22.58
CA HIS A 48 41.21 -17.90 21.62
C HIS A 48 41.91 -18.75 20.54
N PRO A 49 41.18 -19.36 19.59
CA PRO A 49 41.76 -20.37 18.69
C PRO A 49 42.87 -19.88 17.75
N TRP A 50 43.06 -18.57 17.61
CA TRP A 50 44.21 -18.00 16.91
C TRP A 50 45.53 -18.15 17.69
N ILE A 51 45.46 -18.30 19.02
CA ILE A 51 46.62 -18.49 19.89
C ILE A 51 47.05 -19.96 19.82
N LYS A 52 48.16 -20.17 19.13
CA LYS A 52 48.84 -21.46 18.94
C LYS A 52 50.26 -21.38 19.49
N SER A 53 50.77 -22.50 19.99
CA SER A 53 52.11 -22.63 20.57
C SER A 53 52.68 -24.02 20.27
N ASP A 54 53.95 -24.11 19.89
CA ASP A 54 54.61 -25.41 19.67
C ASP A 54 54.94 -26.15 21.00
N LYS A 55 54.58 -25.55 22.14
CA LYS A 55 54.91 -26.02 23.50
C LYS A 55 53.70 -25.90 24.43
N PRO A 56 53.59 -26.74 25.48
CA PRO A 56 52.65 -26.52 26.57
C PRO A 56 52.86 -25.14 27.19
N GLY A 57 51.77 -24.47 27.54
CA GLY A 57 51.81 -23.13 28.11
C GLY A 57 50.41 -22.62 28.44
N LYS A 58 50.32 -21.33 28.79
CA LYS A 58 49.07 -20.63 29.04
C LYS A 58 48.75 -19.65 27.92
N CYS A 59 47.47 -19.49 27.61
CA CYS A 59 46.97 -18.49 26.68
C CYS A 59 47.29 -17.07 27.19
N THR A 60 47.85 -16.22 26.33
CA THR A 60 48.25 -14.86 26.68
C THR A 60 47.07 -13.90 26.92
N VAL A 61 45.84 -14.30 26.60
CA VAL A 61 44.62 -13.49 26.77
C VAL A 61 43.79 -13.93 27.99
N CYS A 62 43.52 -15.23 28.16
CA CYS A 62 42.71 -15.74 29.29
C CYS A 62 43.47 -16.49 30.38
N ASN A 63 44.78 -16.73 30.22
CA ASN A 63 45.64 -17.44 31.18
C ASN A 63 45.23 -18.92 31.47
N MET A 64 44.33 -19.49 30.66
CA MET A 64 44.01 -20.92 30.66
C MET A 64 45.10 -21.74 29.97
N ASP A 65 45.21 -23.02 30.31
CA ASP A 65 46.22 -23.94 29.76
C ASP A 65 45.87 -24.37 28.32
N LEU A 66 46.87 -24.36 27.42
CA LEU A 66 46.69 -24.67 26.01
C LEU A 66 46.52 -26.20 25.80
N THR A 67 45.51 -26.58 25.02
CA THR A 67 45.16 -27.97 24.72
C THR A 67 46.02 -28.52 23.56
N PRO A 68 46.64 -29.71 23.67
CA PRO A 68 47.43 -30.30 22.59
C PRO A 68 46.55 -30.80 21.42
N ILE A 69 46.93 -30.46 20.19
CA ILE A 69 46.32 -30.95 18.95
C ILE A 69 47.27 -31.94 18.25
N PRO A 70 46.87 -33.21 18.01
CA PRO A 70 47.71 -34.22 17.38
C PRO A 70 47.73 -34.15 15.84
N GLU A 71 48.79 -34.68 15.22
CA GLU A 71 48.89 -34.88 13.76
C GLU A 71 47.66 -35.62 13.20
N GLY A 72 47.02 -35.00 12.21
CA GLY A 72 45.81 -35.50 11.53
C GLY A 72 44.50 -34.84 11.98
N GLU A 73 44.47 -34.22 13.16
CA GLU A 73 43.30 -33.48 13.63
C GLU A 73 43.39 -32.00 13.23
N LYS A 74 42.32 -31.49 12.60
CA LYS A 74 42.14 -30.04 12.45
C LYS A 74 41.85 -29.49 13.86
N GLY A 75 42.75 -28.70 14.42
CA GLY A 75 42.48 -27.96 15.66
C GLY A 75 41.33 -26.95 15.50
N PHE A 76 41.03 -26.19 16.55
CA PHE A 76 39.91 -25.23 16.65
C PHE A 76 39.98 -24.03 15.65
N GLY A 77 40.82 -24.09 14.62
CA GLY A 77 40.83 -23.12 13.53
C GLY A 77 39.62 -23.31 12.62
N VAL A 78 38.80 -22.27 12.53
CA VAL A 78 37.56 -22.22 11.75
C VAL A 78 37.84 -22.44 10.25
N SER A 79 37.19 -23.45 9.65
CA SER A 79 36.82 -23.39 8.23
C SER A 79 35.60 -22.49 8.09
N ASP A 80 35.60 -21.59 7.10
CA ASP A 80 34.60 -20.51 6.97
C ASP A 80 33.15 -20.98 7.19
N GLY A 81 32.60 -20.64 8.37
CA GLY A 81 31.21 -20.92 8.74
C GLY A 81 30.97 -22.13 9.66
N THR A 82 31.94 -23.02 9.90
CA THR A 82 31.73 -24.20 10.77
C THR A 82 31.96 -23.88 12.25
N VAL A 83 30.97 -24.18 13.10
CA VAL A 83 31.05 -24.12 14.58
C VAL A 83 31.13 -25.53 15.15
N VAL A 84 32.14 -25.80 15.97
CA VAL A 84 32.30 -27.08 16.68
C VAL A 84 31.96 -26.91 18.15
N LEU A 85 31.12 -27.81 18.69
CA LEU A 85 30.65 -27.86 20.07
C LEU A 85 30.87 -29.27 20.65
N SER A 86 31.16 -29.37 21.95
CA SER A 86 31.24 -30.68 22.63
C SER A 86 29.84 -31.30 22.82
N SER A 87 29.72 -32.63 22.91
CA SER A 87 28.43 -33.30 23.18
C SER A 87 27.78 -32.81 24.49
N ASN A 88 28.57 -32.42 25.49
CA ASN A 88 28.08 -31.76 26.70
C ASN A 88 27.47 -30.38 26.40
N SER A 89 28.13 -29.58 25.56
CA SER A 89 27.62 -28.29 25.10
C SER A 89 26.31 -28.46 24.32
N VAL A 90 26.26 -29.40 23.37
CA VAL A 90 25.06 -29.76 22.58
C VAL A 90 23.88 -30.12 23.50
N THR A 91 24.15 -30.93 24.53
CA THR A 91 23.16 -31.35 25.54
C THR A 91 22.66 -30.18 26.38
N VAL A 92 23.56 -29.38 26.96
CA VAL A 92 23.20 -28.24 27.82
C VAL A 92 22.45 -27.15 27.04
N LEU A 93 22.86 -26.87 25.81
CA LEU A 93 22.22 -25.91 24.91
C LEU A 93 20.88 -26.41 24.35
N HIS A 94 20.48 -27.66 24.64
CA HIS A 94 19.27 -28.31 24.14
C HIS A 94 19.12 -28.17 22.62
N VAL A 95 20.23 -28.43 21.90
CA VAL A 95 20.27 -28.35 20.44
C VAL A 95 19.38 -29.45 19.86
N GLN A 96 18.52 -29.09 18.92
CA GLN A 96 17.68 -30.03 18.17
C GLN A 96 17.78 -29.66 16.69
N ALA A 97 17.84 -30.66 15.81
CA ALA A 97 17.86 -30.44 14.36
C ALA A 97 16.91 -31.40 13.63
N GLU A 98 16.08 -30.84 12.74
CA GLU A 98 15.10 -31.55 11.93
C GLU A 98 15.61 -31.68 10.48
N GLU A 99 15.28 -32.78 9.82
CA GLU A 99 15.54 -33.01 8.39
C GLU A 99 14.73 -32.06 7.48
N VAL A 100 15.43 -31.39 6.56
CA VAL A 100 14.86 -30.63 5.45
C VAL A 100 14.30 -31.62 4.42
N LYS A 101 12.98 -31.54 4.20
CA LYS A 101 12.23 -32.48 3.36
C LYS A 101 11.10 -31.79 2.64
N ARG A 102 10.67 -32.36 1.52
CA ARG A 102 9.50 -31.86 0.79
C ARG A 102 8.22 -32.13 1.55
N ARG A 103 7.44 -31.07 1.74
CA ARG A 103 6.14 -31.11 2.43
C ARG A 103 5.16 -30.10 1.81
N PRO A 104 3.84 -30.33 1.93
CA PRO A 104 2.87 -29.34 1.54
C PRO A 104 2.99 -28.09 2.43
N LEU A 105 3.09 -26.93 1.79
CA LEU A 105 3.15 -25.62 2.46
C LEU A 105 1.73 -25.11 2.68
N TYR A 106 1.29 -25.11 3.95
CA TYR A 106 0.00 -24.56 4.35
C TYR A 106 0.11 -23.09 4.75
N ARG A 107 -0.91 -22.31 4.42
CA ARG A 107 -1.03 -20.91 4.85
C ARG A 107 -2.48 -20.53 5.13
N THR A 108 -2.74 -20.13 6.37
CA THR A 108 -4.08 -19.82 6.88
C THR A 108 -4.25 -18.31 6.97
N LEU A 109 -4.81 -17.72 5.91
CA LEU A 109 -5.10 -16.29 5.86
C LEU A 109 -6.52 -16.03 6.38
N ARG A 110 -6.67 -15.00 7.20
CA ARG A 110 -7.98 -14.43 7.57
C ARG A 110 -8.18 -13.14 6.78
N VAL A 111 -9.32 -13.02 6.12
CA VAL A 111 -9.67 -11.84 5.32
C VAL A 111 -11.03 -11.29 5.77
N ALA A 112 -11.19 -9.98 5.65
CA ALA A 112 -12.36 -9.24 6.07
C ALA A 112 -12.90 -8.43 4.88
N GLY A 113 -14.22 -8.33 4.74
CA GLY A 113 -14.83 -7.72 3.56
C GLY A 113 -16.34 -7.51 3.67
N THR A 114 -16.93 -7.10 2.55
CA THR A 114 -18.34 -6.73 2.42
C THR A 114 -19.09 -7.66 1.48
N LEU A 115 -20.36 -7.92 1.78
CA LEU A 115 -21.30 -8.57 0.87
C LEU A 115 -21.94 -7.54 -0.05
N GLU A 116 -21.74 -7.70 -1.35
CA GLU A 116 -22.15 -6.75 -2.38
C GLU A 116 -23.04 -7.42 -3.43
N ALA A 117 -23.75 -6.59 -4.20
CA ALA A 117 -24.58 -7.04 -5.31
C ALA A 117 -23.72 -7.52 -6.49
N ASP A 118 -24.18 -8.54 -7.19
CA ASP A 118 -23.66 -8.88 -8.51
C ASP A 118 -24.13 -7.81 -9.52
N GLU A 119 -23.20 -6.95 -9.95
CA GLU A 119 -23.51 -5.85 -10.89
C GLU A 119 -23.98 -6.39 -12.26
N GLY A 120 -23.60 -7.61 -12.63
CA GLY A 120 -24.08 -8.29 -13.83
C GLY A 120 -25.52 -8.81 -13.71
N ARG A 121 -26.12 -8.73 -12.51
CA ARG A 121 -27.50 -9.14 -12.21
C ARG A 121 -28.42 -7.98 -11.77
N LYS A 122 -28.03 -6.76 -12.12
CA LYS A 122 -28.74 -5.53 -11.77
C LYS A 122 -29.55 -5.02 -12.97
N ALA A 123 -30.87 -4.95 -12.82
CA ALA A 123 -31.76 -4.29 -13.78
C ALA A 123 -32.13 -2.90 -13.27
N ILE A 124 -31.89 -1.88 -14.08
CA ILE A 124 -32.41 -0.52 -13.86
C ILE A 124 -33.63 -0.36 -14.76
N ILE A 125 -34.78 -0.07 -14.15
CA ILE A 125 -36.07 0.06 -14.81
C ILE A 125 -36.35 1.54 -15.03
N ALA A 126 -36.39 1.98 -16.28
CA ALA A 126 -36.63 3.36 -16.67
C ALA A 126 -37.94 3.52 -17.45
N ALA A 127 -38.49 4.73 -17.48
CA ALA A 127 -39.68 5.05 -18.27
C ALA A 127 -39.38 4.98 -19.79
N PRO A 128 -40.15 4.22 -20.59
CA PRO A 128 -39.90 4.01 -22.03
C PRO A 128 -40.48 5.10 -22.95
N ALA A 129 -41.14 6.10 -22.36
CA ALA A 129 -41.73 7.29 -22.98
C ALA A 129 -42.17 8.24 -21.83
N PRO A 130 -42.48 9.52 -22.10
CA PRO A 130 -43.13 10.39 -21.11
C PRO A 130 -44.50 9.83 -20.69
N ALA A 131 -44.76 9.75 -19.38
CA ALA A 131 -45.92 9.06 -18.84
C ALA A 131 -46.37 9.58 -17.47
N LEU A 132 -47.65 9.41 -17.15
CA LEU A 132 -48.19 9.51 -15.79
C LEU A 132 -48.19 8.12 -15.14
N VAL A 133 -47.74 8.02 -13.90
CA VAL A 133 -47.69 6.76 -13.14
C VAL A 133 -49.05 6.52 -12.50
N GLU A 134 -49.81 5.55 -12.98
CA GLU A 134 -51.15 5.24 -12.45
C GLU A 134 -51.07 4.43 -11.16
N THR A 135 -50.32 3.32 -11.20
CA THR A 135 -50.16 2.43 -10.05
C THR A 135 -48.73 1.91 -9.96
N VAL A 136 -48.24 1.70 -8.74
CA VAL A 136 -46.97 1.05 -8.46
C VAL A 136 -47.27 -0.21 -7.66
N SER A 137 -47.11 -1.37 -8.28
CA SER A 137 -47.42 -2.68 -7.69
C SER A 137 -46.44 -3.08 -6.58
N VAL A 138 -45.22 -2.52 -6.61
CA VAL A 138 -44.20 -2.74 -5.57
C VAL A 138 -44.10 -1.53 -4.64
N ASN A 139 -44.80 -1.59 -3.51
CA ASN A 139 -44.99 -0.46 -2.60
C ASN A 139 -43.75 -0.12 -1.72
N TYR A 140 -42.89 -1.08 -1.39
CA TYR A 140 -41.70 -0.88 -0.54
C TYR A 140 -40.39 -1.38 -1.18
N THR A 141 -39.26 -0.78 -0.78
CA THR A 141 -37.91 -1.28 -1.08
C THR A 141 -37.59 -2.47 -0.19
N GLY A 142 -36.90 -3.47 -0.75
CA GLY A 142 -36.65 -4.77 -0.10
C GLY A 142 -37.68 -5.86 -0.46
N ALA A 143 -38.69 -5.56 -1.27
CA ALA A 143 -39.58 -6.58 -1.83
C ALA A 143 -38.83 -7.47 -2.85
N GLU A 144 -39.01 -8.80 -2.79
CA GLU A 144 -38.69 -9.68 -3.93
C GLU A 144 -39.76 -9.52 -5.02
N VAL A 145 -39.35 -9.62 -6.29
CA VAL A 145 -40.22 -9.70 -7.46
C VAL A 145 -39.81 -10.87 -8.35
N GLU A 146 -40.77 -11.42 -9.11
CA GLU A 146 -40.54 -12.49 -10.07
C GLU A 146 -40.46 -11.94 -11.51
N HIS A 147 -39.64 -12.57 -12.36
CA HIS A 147 -39.54 -12.25 -13.78
C HIS A 147 -40.93 -12.29 -14.46
N GLY A 148 -41.32 -11.18 -15.10
CA GLY A 148 -42.63 -11.00 -15.73
C GLY A 148 -43.72 -10.40 -14.82
N GLN A 149 -43.45 -10.22 -13.53
CA GLN A 149 -44.38 -9.53 -12.61
C GLN A 149 -44.53 -8.05 -12.98
N THR A 150 -45.76 -7.53 -12.94
CA THR A 150 -46.02 -6.08 -13.11
C THR A 150 -45.40 -5.29 -11.95
N LEU A 151 -44.63 -4.26 -12.30
CA LEU A 151 -43.98 -3.35 -11.36
C LEU A 151 -44.71 -2.01 -11.22
N VAL A 152 -45.06 -1.43 -12.38
CA VAL A 152 -45.62 -0.09 -12.53
C VAL A 152 -46.57 -0.08 -13.73
N THR A 153 -47.70 0.61 -13.61
CA THR A 153 -48.60 0.91 -14.73
C THR A 153 -48.41 2.37 -15.14
N LEU A 154 -48.10 2.60 -16.42
CA LEU A 154 -47.75 3.91 -16.98
C LEU A 154 -48.77 4.35 -18.05
N PHE A 155 -49.47 5.45 -17.81
CA PHE A 155 -50.35 6.10 -18.78
C PHE A 155 -49.54 7.03 -19.69
N SER A 156 -49.49 6.76 -21.00
CA SER A 156 -48.78 7.59 -21.98
C SER A 156 -49.54 7.69 -23.30
N PRO A 157 -49.88 8.91 -23.77
CA PRO A 157 -50.38 9.14 -25.12
C PRO A 157 -49.44 8.60 -26.21
N ASP A 158 -48.13 8.68 -26.02
CA ASP A 158 -47.14 8.31 -27.04
C ASP A 158 -46.96 6.79 -27.15
N LEU A 159 -47.06 6.06 -26.03
CA LEU A 159 -47.16 4.60 -26.07
C LEU A 159 -48.44 4.14 -26.79
N SER A 160 -49.54 4.91 -26.73
CA SER A 160 -50.75 4.63 -27.50
C SER A 160 -50.52 4.80 -29.02
N GLN A 161 -49.69 5.75 -29.46
CA GLN A 161 -49.33 5.91 -30.87
C GLN A 161 -48.42 4.78 -31.35
N LYS A 162 -47.37 4.47 -30.58
CA LYS A 162 -46.38 3.43 -30.89
C LYS A 162 -47.03 2.04 -30.95
N SER A 163 -47.95 1.73 -30.06
CA SER A 163 -48.73 0.48 -30.06
C SER A 163 -49.77 0.40 -31.18
N ARG A 164 -50.42 1.51 -31.56
CA ARG A 164 -51.27 1.59 -32.77
C ARG A 164 -50.47 1.27 -34.03
N TYR A 165 -49.28 1.85 -34.19
CA TYR A 165 -48.42 1.60 -35.36
C TYR A 165 -47.97 0.13 -35.42
N LEU A 166 -47.48 -0.43 -34.31
CA LEU A 166 -47.11 -1.86 -34.21
C LEU A 166 -48.28 -2.80 -34.52
N ARG A 167 -49.50 -2.47 -34.06
CA ARG A 167 -50.71 -3.24 -34.38
C ARG A 167 -51.14 -3.08 -35.85
N ALA A 168 -51.06 -1.89 -36.43
CA ALA A 168 -51.33 -1.69 -37.85
C ALA A 168 -50.37 -2.54 -38.73
N ALA A 169 -49.08 -2.53 -38.40
CA ALA A 169 -48.06 -3.33 -39.08
C ALA A 169 -48.28 -4.85 -38.92
N THR A 170 -48.71 -5.34 -37.75
CA THR A 170 -48.98 -6.78 -37.55
C THR A 170 -50.34 -7.24 -38.06
N THR A 171 -51.34 -6.35 -38.16
CA THR A 171 -52.66 -6.66 -38.75
C THR A 171 -52.56 -6.98 -40.25
N LEU A 172 -51.51 -6.51 -40.93
CA LEU A 172 -51.15 -6.90 -42.30
C LEU A 172 -50.64 -8.35 -42.44
N SER A 173 -50.49 -9.11 -41.35
CA SER A 173 -49.87 -10.45 -41.40
C SER A 173 -50.65 -11.59 -40.73
N ASN A 174 -51.74 -11.34 -39.99
CA ASN A 174 -52.66 -12.41 -39.60
C ASN A 174 -54.06 -11.91 -39.25
N THR A 175 -55.08 -12.65 -39.71
CA THR A 175 -56.50 -12.42 -39.40
C THR A 175 -56.89 -13.05 -38.06
N LEU A 176 -57.87 -12.45 -37.38
CA LEU A 176 -58.64 -13.02 -36.28
C LEU A 176 -57.88 -13.49 -35.02
N SER A 177 -57.93 -12.65 -33.98
CA SER A 177 -58.33 -13.11 -32.64
C SER A 177 -59.01 -11.97 -31.88
N GLN A 178 -60.25 -12.21 -31.41
CA GLN A 178 -60.95 -11.29 -30.52
C GLN A 178 -60.59 -11.59 -29.07
N THR A 179 -59.99 -10.65 -28.35
CA THR A 179 -59.98 -10.66 -26.88
C THR A 179 -60.32 -9.28 -26.33
N LYS A 180 -61.11 -9.28 -25.25
CA LYS A 180 -61.72 -8.11 -24.60
C LYS A 180 -60.66 -7.11 -24.10
N GLY A 181 -60.99 -5.82 -24.12
CA GLY A 181 -60.19 -4.74 -23.52
C GLY A 181 -60.29 -3.44 -24.32
N ARG A 182 -61.32 -2.62 -24.06
CA ARG A 182 -61.55 -1.33 -24.77
C ARG A 182 -61.02 -0.10 -24.00
N SER A 183 -60.53 -0.30 -22.77
CA SER A 183 -60.06 0.73 -21.84
C SER A 183 -58.56 1.04 -21.97
N ASP A 184 -57.72 -0.01 -22.02
CA ASP A 184 -56.30 0.08 -21.63
C ASP A 184 -55.37 0.52 -22.78
N PHE A 185 -55.84 1.36 -23.71
CA PHE A 185 -55.06 1.78 -24.89
C PHE A 185 -53.96 2.79 -24.59
N PHE A 186 -54.00 3.43 -23.42
CA PHE A 186 -53.02 4.43 -22.98
C PHE A 186 -52.12 3.93 -21.85
N SER A 187 -52.52 2.87 -21.16
CA SER A 187 -51.85 2.33 -19.97
C SER A 187 -50.97 1.13 -20.33
N ALA A 188 -49.69 1.18 -19.98
CA ALA A 188 -48.72 0.13 -20.23
C ALA A 188 -48.18 -0.46 -18.91
N ASN A 189 -48.29 -1.78 -18.76
CA ASN A 189 -47.71 -2.52 -17.64
C ASN A 189 -46.21 -2.73 -17.89
N LEU A 190 -45.38 -2.14 -17.03
CA LEU A 190 -43.93 -2.33 -17.03
C LEU A 190 -43.59 -3.56 -16.17
N LEU A 191 -43.05 -4.60 -16.81
CA LEU A 191 -42.80 -5.90 -16.20
C LEU A 191 -41.35 -6.05 -15.71
N ALA A 192 -41.12 -6.90 -14.72
CA ALA A 192 -39.79 -7.23 -14.23
C ALA A 192 -38.97 -8.06 -15.26
N PRO A 193 -37.80 -7.60 -15.72
CA PRO A 193 -36.97 -8.32 -16.68
C PRO A 193 -36.09 -9.40 -16.03
N LEU A 194 -36.08 -9.50 -14.69
CA LEU A 194 -35.44 -10.56 -13.92
C LEU A 194 -36.14 -10.70 -12.56
N SER A 195 -36.03 -11.87 -11.93
CA SER A 195 -36.45 -12.07 -10.53
C SER A 195 -35.38 -11.53 -9.59
N GLY A 196 -35.75 -10.86 -8.51
CA GLY A 196 -34.78 -10.32 -7.53
C GLY A 196 -35.39 -9.33 -6.54
N THR A 197 -34.55 -8.71 -5.71
CA THR A 197 -34.96 -7.73 -4.70
C THR A 197 -34.99 -6.32 -5.28
N VAL A 198 -36.05 -5.55 -5.02
CA VAL A 198 -36.11 -4.11 -5.36
C VAL A 198 -35.26 -3.31 -4.37
N THR A 199 -34.06 -2.90 -4.79
CA THR A 199 -33.13 -2.14 -3.94
C THR A 199 -33.46 -0.66 -3.86
N GLU A 200 -34.16 -0.12 -4.86
CA GLU A 200 -34.46 1.31 -4.97
C GLU A 200 -35.81 1.53 -5.67
N ARG A 201 -36.61 2.46 -5.16
CA ARG A 201 -37.81 2.98 -5.79
C ARG A 201 -37.73 4.50 -5.84
N ALA A 202 -37.63 5.06 -7.04
CA ALA A 202 -37.56 6.49 -7.29
C ALA A 202 -38.90 7.09 -7.79
N VAL A 203 -39.93 6.26 -7.89
CA VAL A 203 -41.26 6.62 -8.40
C VAL A 203 -42.37 6.48 -7.34
N VAL A 204 -43.39 7.35 -7.39
CA VAL A 204 -44.65 7.25 -6.63
C VAL A 204 -45.88 7.26 -7.56
N PRO A 205 -47.03 6.69 -7.16
CA PRO A 205 -48.29 6.87 -7.88
C PRO A 205 -48.66 8.35 -8.03
N GLY A 206 -49.19 8.74 -9.20
CA GLY A 206 -49.51 10.11 -9.56
C GLY A 206 -48.31 10.97 -10.03
N GLN A 207 -47.08 10.45 -10.00
CA GLN A 207 -45.91 11.14 -10.55
C GLN A 207 -45.97 11.15 -12.09
N TYR A 208 -45.66 12.29 -12.71
CA TYR A 208 -45.34 12.34 -14.13
C TYR A 208 -43.83 12.10 -14.30
N VAL A 209 -43.45 11.25 -15.25
CA VAL A 209 -42.07 10.83 -15.51
C VAL A 209 -41.70 11.04 -16.97
N VAL A 210 -40.43 11.36 -17.25
CA VAL A 210 -39.90 11.57 -18.62
C VAL A 210 -39.19 10.32 -19.16
N GLU A 211 -39.03 10.22 -20.47
CA GLU A 211 -38.30 9.10 -21.09
C GLU A 211 -36.87 8.99 -20.54
N GLY A 212 -36.46 7.78 -20.16
CA GLY A 212 -35.17 7.52 -19.51
C GLY A 212 -35.14 7.79 -18.00
N GLU A 213 -36.18 8.36 -17.39
CA GLU A 213 -36.26 8.55 -15.95
C GLU A 213 -36.28 7.21 -15.21
N LYS A 214 -35.39 7.04 -14.22
CA LYS A 214 -35.27 5.82 -13.43
C LYS A 214 -36.46 5.68 -12.48
N LEU A 215 -37.17 4.56 -12.57
CA LEU A 215 -38.34 4.24 -11.75
C LEU A 215 -37.99 3.32 -10.58
N LEU A 216 -37.31 2.20 -10.89
CA LEU A 216 -36.97 1.13 -9.95
C LEU A 216 -35.58 0.56 -10.25
N THR A 217 -34.91 0.01 -9.23
CA THR A 217 -33.71 -0.81 -9.40
C THR A 217 -33.96 -2.20 -8.78
N ILE A 218 -33.73 -3.26 -9.55
CA ILE A 218 -33.89 -4.67 -9.13
C ILE A 218 -32.51 -5.35 -9.19
N VAL A 219 -32.21 -6.19 -8.21
CA VAL A 219 -30.98 -6.99 -8.16
C VAL A 219 -31.34 -8.44 -7.83
N ASP A 220 -30.91 -9.41 -8.66
CA ASP A 220 -30.96 -10.82 -8.24
C ASP A 220 -29.94 -11.06 -7.13
N ALA A 221 -30.44 -11.09 -5.90
CA ALA A 221 -29.67 -11.31 -4.69
C ALA A 221 -29.35 -12.79 -4.41
N SER A 222 -29.66 -13.74 -5.33
CA SER A 222 -29.41 -15.17 -5.13
C SER A 222 -27.94 -15.57 -5.05
N VAL A 223 -27.07 -14.77 -5.67
CA VAL A 223 -25.61 -14.83 -5.50
C VAL A 223 -25.13 -13.44 -5.09
N LEU A 224 -24.39 -13.36 -3.98
CA LEU A 224 -23.73 -12.14 -3.54
C LEU A 224 -22.23 -12.25 -3.76
N TRP A 225 -21.59 -11.11 -3.99
CA TRP A 225 -20.14 -11.00 -4.04
C TRP A 225 -19.60 -10.68 -2.65
N PHE A 226 -18.84 -11.59 -2.05
CA PHE A 226 -17.97 -11.24 -0.93
C PHE A 226 -16.69 -10.62 -1.48
N ARG A 227 -16.56 -9.30 -1.30
CA ARG A 227 -15.41 -8.51 -1.74
C ARG A 227 -14.53 -8.12 -0.57
N PHE A 228 -13.24 -8.45 -0.65
CA PHE A 228 -12.25 -8.21 0.40
C PHE A 228 -10.93 -7.69 -0.19
N ASP A 229 -10.19 -6.92 0.61
CA ASP A 229 -8.87 -6.42 0.24
C ASP A 229 -7.77 -7.41 0.68
N VAL A 230 -6.86 -7.73 -0.26
CA VAL A 230 -5.70 -8.60 -0.06
C VAL A 230 -4.43 -7.78 -0.26
N TYR A 231 -3.48 -7.86 0.68
CA TYR A 231 -2.20 -7.16 0.51
C TYR A 231 -1.37 -7.77 -0.61
N GLU A 232 -0.62 -6.94 -1.34
CA GLU A 232 0.28 -7.33 -2.44
C GLU A 232 1.15 -8.56 -2.10
N ARG A 233 1.79 -8.59 -0.92
CA ARG A 233 2.63 -9.73 -0.46
C ARG A 233 1.85 -11.02 -0.16
N GLN A 234 0.52 -10.95 -0.03
CA GLN A 234 -0.35 -12.10 0.19
C GLN A 234 -0.96 -12.63 -1.12
N LEU A 235 -0.94 -11.85 -2.20
CA LEU A 235 -1.55 -12.21 -3.49
C LEU A 235 -1.15 -13.60 -4.03
N PRO A 236 0.10 -14.10 -3.90
CA PRO A 236 0.50 -15.43 -4.37
C PRO A 236 -0.23 -16.62 -3.70
N TRP A 237 -1.00 -16.39 -2.64
CA TRP A 237 -1.78 -17.40 -1.92
C TRP A 237 -3.25 -17.49 -2.36
N PHE A 238 -3.70 -16.58 -3.23
CA PHE A 238 -5.06 -16.52 -3.73
C PHE A 238 -5.10 -16.94 -5.21
N GLN A 239 -6.02 -17.84 -5.56
CA GLN A 239 -6.23 -18.29 -6.92
C GLN A 239 -7.74 -18.32 -7.25
N THR A 240 -8.10 -18.06 -8.50
CA THR A 240 -9.47 -18.24 -8.97
C THR A 240 -9.87 -19.72 -8.91
N GLY A 241 -11.12 -20.00 -8.56
CA GLY A 241 -11.63 -21.34 -8.26
C GLY A 241 -11.32 -21.86 -6.84
N GLN A 242 -10.48 -21.17 -6.07
CA GLN A 242 -10.20 -21.55 -4.67
C GLN A 242 -11.44 -21.41 -3.80
N ARG A 243 -11.70 -22.42 -2.96
CA ARG A 243 -12.82 -22.43 -2.01
C ARG A 243 -12.41 -21.77 -0.70
N ILE A 244 -13.29 -20.93 -0.16
CA ILE A 244 -13.09 -20.23 1.11
C ILE A 244 -14.31 -20.40 2.01
N ALA A 245 -14.09 -20.44 3.32
CA ALA A 245 -15.15 -20.56 4.32
C ALA A 245 -15.49 -19.18 4.88
N VAL A 246 -16.66 -18.64 4.53
CA VAL A 246 -17.09 -17.29 4.93
C VAL A 246 -18.07 -17.38 6.11
N GLN A 247 -17.91 -16.49 7.09
CA GLN A 247 -18.76 -16.34 8.25
C GLN A 247 -19.29 -14.90 8.29
N VAL A 248 -20.58 -14.75 8.53
CA VAL A 248 -21.25 -13.45 8.60
C VAL A 248 -21.64 -13.22 10.05
N PRO A 249 -21.03 -12.26 10.79
CA PRO A 249 -21.32 -12.07 12.21
C PRO A 249 -22.79 -11.79 12.54
N ALA A 250 -23.57 -11.27 11.58
CA ALA A 250 -25.02 -11.09 11.69
C ALA A 250 -25.85 -12.39 11.59
N VAL A 251 -25.24 -13.51 11.16
CA VAL A 251 -25.86 -14.85 11.06
C VAL A 251 -24.91 -15.88 11.73
N PRO A 252 -24.77 -15.84 13.07
CA PRO A 252 -23.82 -16.67 13.79
C PRO A 252 -24.09 -18.17 13.63
N GLY A 253 -23.05 -18.99 13.78
CA GLY A 253 -23.13 -20.45 13.66
C GLY A 253 -23.23 -20.99 12.22
N THR A 254 -23.52 -20.15 11.23
CA THR A 254 -23.61 -20.56 9.82
C THR A 254 -22.32 -20.25 9.06
N VAL A 255 -21.78 -21.23 8.34
CA VAL A 255 -20.62 -21.06 7.44
C VAL A 255 -21.09 -21.14 6.00
N PHE A 256 -20.85 -20.08 5.24
CA PHE A 256 -21.21 -19.98 3.83
C PHE A 256 -19.99 -20.37 2.97
N PRO A 257 -20.07 -21.47 2.18
CA PRO A 257 -19.00 -21.83 1.27
C PRO A 257 -19.00 -20.88 0.07
N ALA A 258 -17.87 -20.23 -0.17
CA ALA A 258 -17.67 -19.33 -1.31
C ALA A 258 -16.55 -19.82 -2.23
N VAL A 259 -16.54 -19.34 -3.47
CA VAL A 259 -15.50 -19.63 -4.47
C VAL A 259 -14.94 -18.32 -4.99
N ILE A 260 -13.62 -18.12 -4.97
CA ILE A 260 -12.97 -16.95 -5.54
C ILE A 260 -13.22 -16.95 -7.05
N SER A 261 -14.04 -16.02 -7.54
CA SER A 261 -14.44 -15.93 -8.95
C SER A 261 -13.62 -14.91 -9.72
N PHE A 262 -13.08 -13.88 -9.05
CA PHE A 262 -12.27 -12.84 -9.67
C PHE A 262 -11.25 -12.24 -8.69
N ILE A 263 -10.13 -11.78 -9.25
CA ILE A 263 -9.07 -11.03 -8.57
C ILE A 263 -8.85 -9.80 -9.46
N GLU A 264 -8.99 -8.59 -8.92
CA GLU A 264 -8.84 -7.37 -9.72
C GLU A 264 -7.39 -7.23 -10.25
N PRO A 265 -7.17 -6.88 -11.52
CA PRO A 265 -5.83 -6.69 -12.09
C PRO A 265 -5.15 -5.39 -11.62
N THR A 266 -5.85 -4.57 -10.84
CA THR A 266 -5.42 -3.26 -10.36
C THR A 266 -5.08 -3.27 -8.87
N ILE A 267 -3.87 -2.83 -8.52
CA ILE A 267 -3.46 -2.56 -7.15
C ILE A 267 -3.94 -1.15 -6.77
N ASN A 268 -4.50 -0.98 -5.58
CA ASN A 268 -4.74 0.34 -4.99
C ASN A 268 -3.43 0.86 -4.39
N ASP A 269 -2.82 1.88 -5.02
CA ASP A 269 -1.53 2.43 -4.59
C ASP A 269 -1.53 3.03 -3.17
N ALA A 270 -2.67 3.51 -2.68
CA ALA A 270 -2.77 4.12 -1.35
C ALA A 270 -2.75 3.08 -0.20
N THR A 271 -3.18 1.84 -0.46
CA THR A 271 -3.26 0.75 0.52
C THR A 271 -2.32 -0.42 0.23
N ARG A 272 -1.77 -0.48 -0.99
CA ARG A 272 -1.07 -1.66 -1.57
C ARG A 272 -1.90 -2.95 -1.43
N THR A 273 -3.20 -2.83 -1.68
CA THR A 273 -4.14 -3.96 -1.73
C THR A 273 -4.68 -4.19 -3.14
N VAL A 274 -4.99 -5.45 -3.44
CA VAL A 274 -5.80 -5.90 -4.57
C VAL A 274 -7.15 -6.34 -4.02
N LYS A 275 -8.25 -6.04 -4.71
CA LYS A 275 -9.56 -6.55 -4.33
C LYS A 275 -9.80 -7.93 -4.92
N VAL A 276 -10.30 -8.82 -4.08
CA VAL A 276 -10.63 -10.21 -4.42
C VAL A 276 -12.13 -10.42 -4.20
N ARG A 277 -12.76 -11.14 -5.12
CA ARG A 277 -14.20 -11.38 -5.17
C ARG A 277 -14.48 -12.87 -5.09
N ALA A 278 -15.32 -13.27 -4.15
CA ALA A 278 -15.81 -14.64 -4.03
C ALA A 278 -17.34 -14.71 -4.09
N ASP A 279 -17.87 -15.68 -4.80
CA ASP A 279 -19.31 -15.84 -5.02
C ASP A 279 -19.94 -16.63 -3.86
N ILE A 280 -20.95 -16.05 -3.21
CA ILE A 280 -21.72 -16.66 -2.11
C ILE A 280 -23.15 -16.92 -2.55
N LYS A 281 -23.64 -18.15 -2.33
CA LYS A 281 -25.06 -18.48 -2.50
C LYS A 281 -25.89 -17.95 -1.34
N ASN A 282 -26.97 -17.25 -1.65
CA ASN A 282 -27.83 -16.58 -0.68
C ASN A 282 -29.23 -17.23 -0.63
N PRO A 283 -29.51 -18.07 0.38
CA PRO A 283 -30.78 -18.77 0.48
C PRO A 283 -31.94 -17.82 0.79
N ILE A 284 -33.13 -18.20 0.32
CA ILE A 284 -34.39 -17.56 0.71
C ILE A 284 -34.81 -18.14 2.07
N VAL A 285 -35.25 -17.27 2.97
CA VAL A 285 -35.82 -17.60 4.28
C VAL A 285 -37.09 -16.78 4.49
N GLY A 286 -38.11 -17.38 5.10
CA GLY A 286 -39.41 -16.75 5.31
C GLY A 286 -40.54 -17.77 5.42
N THR A 287 -41.70 -17.31 5.87
CA THR A 287 -42.95 -18.07 5.86
C THR A 287 -43.78 -17.75 4.62
N ASN A 288 -44.74 -18.61 4.30
CA ASN A 288 -45.61 -18.49 3.13
C ASN A 288 -46.26 -17.08 3.05
N GLY A 289 -45.86 -16.29 2.04
CA GLY A 289 -46.32 -14.92 1.80
C GLY A 289 -45.19 -13.89 1.71
N HIS A 290 -44.09 -14.06 2.45
CA HIS A 290 -42.97 -13.10 2.48
C HIS A 290 -41.60 -13.80 2.41
N PRO A 291 -41.21 -14.33 1.24
CA PRO A 291 -39.83 -14.76 1.00
C PRO A 291 -38.88 -13.55 1.05
N GLN A 292 -37.79 -13.67 1.82
CA GLN A 292 -36.69 -12.70 1.83
C GLN A 292 -35.34 -13.42 1.77
N ARG A 293 -34.28 -12.70 1.43
CA ARG A 293 -32.92 -13.24 1.42
C ARG A 293 -32.31 -13.24 2.82
N LEU A 294 -31.59 -14.31 3.16
CA LEU A 294 -30.91 -14.44 4.46
C LEU A 294 -29.78 -13.42 4.62
N LEU A 295 -28.97 -13.24 3.55
CA LEU A 295 -27.88 -12.27 3.51
C LEU A 295 -28.32 -11.00 2.79
N ARG A 296 -27.88 -9.85 3.31
CA ARG A 296 -28.20 -8.51 2.80
C ARG A 296 -26.95 -7.82 2.28
N PHE A 297 -27.13 -6.95 1.28
CA PHE A 297 -26.07 -6.07 0.78
C PHE A 297 -25.51 -5.18 1.91
N GLY A 298 -24.22 -4.88 1.86
CA GLY A 298 -23.52 -4.06 2.87
C GLY A 298 -23.18 -4.79 4.18
N MET A 299 -23.58 -6.06 4.36
CA MET A 299 -23.15 -6.85 5.52
C MET A 299 -21.63 -7.06 5.50
N TYR A 300 -20.99 -6.86 6.64
CA TYR A 300 -19.60 -7.27 6.87
C TYR A 300 -19.52 -8.80 7.05
N ALA A 301 -18.45 -9.40 6.52
CA ALA A 301 -18.17 -10.82 6.64
C ALA A 301 -16.66 -11.07 6.77
N GLU A 302 -16.32 -12.20 7.37
CA GLU A 302 -14.93 -12.67 7.52
C GLU A 302 -14.78 -14.03 6.84
N ALA A 303 -13.61 -14.31 6.28
CA ALA A 303 -13.34 -15.62 5.69
C ALA A 303 -11.98 -16.18 6.11
N VAL A 304 -11.93 -17.51 6.27
CA VAL A 304 -10.69 -18.25 6.45
C VAL A 304 -10.31 -18.89 5.12
N VAL A 305 -9.19 -18.45 4.57
CA VAL A 305 -8.59 -18.96 3.34
C VAL A 305 -7.44 -19.87 3.73
N ARG A 306 -7.63 -21.18 3.53
CA ARG A 306 -6.56 -22.17 3.66
C ARG A 306 -5.94 -22.36 2.28
N ALA A 307 -4.79 -21.73 2.06
CA ALA A 307 -3.97 -21.98 0.88
C ALA A 307 -3.04 -23.17 1.14
N GLN A 308 -2.80 -23.98 0.11
CA GLN A 308 -1.87 -25.11 0.15
C GLN A 308 -1.09 -25.12 -1.16
N ILE A 309 0.24 -25.25 -1.07
CA ILE A 309 1.10 -25.55 -2.20
C ILE A 309 1.70 -26.93 -1.96
N PRO A 310 1.48 -27.92 -2.84
CA PRO A 310 2.06 -29.25 -2.66
C PRO A 310 3.57 -29.26 -2.95
N ASN A 311 4.29 -30.14 -2.26
CA ASN A 311 5.64 -30.61 -2.63
C ASN A 311 6.75 -29.53 -2.75
N VAL A 312 6.79 -28.55 -1.84
CA VAL A 312 7.93 -27.61 -1.75
C VAL A 312 8.98 -28.15 -0.78
N LEU A 313 10.26 -27.87 -1.04
CA LEU A 313 11.32 -28.11 -0.05
C LEU A 313 11.11 -27.14 1.12
N ALA A 314 11.00 -27.64 2.35
CA ALA A 314 10.58 -26.79 3.46
C ALA A 314 11.27 -27.07 4.80
N VAL A 315 11.69 -25.96 5.41
CA VAL A 315 12.45 -25.87 6.67
C VAL A 315 11.56 -25.31 7.79
N PRO A 316 11.61 -25.82 9.03
CA PRO A 316 10.84 -25.26 10.14
C PRO A 316 11.19 -23.79 10.38
N ARG A 317 10.19 -22.94 10.67
CA ARG A 317 10.42 -21.50 10.86
C ARG A 317 11.37 -21.16 12.01
N ALA A 318 11.54 -22.06 12.98
CA ALA A 318 12.49 -21.93 14.08
C ALA A 318 13.96 -22.10 13.66
N ALA A 319 14.25 -22.84 12.57
CA ALA A 319 15.61 -23.14 12.15
C ALA A 319 16.31 -22.00 11.38
N VAL A 320 15.56 -20.97 10.99
CA VAL A 320 16.04 -19.89 10.13
C VAL A 320 16.26 -18.60 10.93
N LEU A 321 17.50 -18.13 10.97
CA LEU A 321 17.90 -16.87 11.56
C LEU A 321 17.97 -15.77 10.49
N LEU A 322 17.65 -14.53 10.86
CA LEU A 322 17.57 -13.37 9.95
C LEU A 322 18.47 -12.16 10.34
N PRO A 323 19.74 -12.35 10.78
CA PRO A 323 20.64 -11.25 11.12
C PRO A 323 20.92 -10.36 9.90
N GLY A 324 20.86 -9.04 10.09
CA GLY A 324 21.16 -8.06 9.04
C GLY A 324 20.23 -8.09 7.81
N GLY A 325 19.13 -8.85 7.85
CA GLY A 325 18.22 -9.02 6.71
C GLY A 325 18.61 -10.13 5.72
N ALA A 326 19.66 -10.91 6.00
CA ALA A 326 19.99 -12.13 5.26
C ALA A 326 19.57 -13.37 6.07
N ALA A 327 19.07 -14.40 5.39
CA ALA A 327 18.64 -15.65 6.02
C ALA A 327 19.78 -16.68 6.09
N TYR A 328 19.93 -17.31 7.25
CA TYR A 328 20.88 -18.38 7.52
C TYR A 328 20.20 -19.53 8.26
N ALA A 329 20.70 -20.74 8.07
CA ALA A 329 20.38 -21.90 8.88
C ALA A 329 21.70 -22.58 9.30
N TYR A 330 21.67 -23.32 10.42
CA TYR A 330 22.80 -24.13 10.85
C TYR A 330 22.53 -25.59 10.47
N VAL A 331 23.42 -26.18 9.66
CA VAL A 331 23.34 -27.57 9.19
C VAL A 331 24.27 -28.44 10.05
N GLU A 332 23.76 -29.55 10.58
CA GLU A 332 24.51 -30.51 11.37
C GLU A 332 25.25 -31.48 10.43
N GLU A 333 26.56 -31.27 10.22
CA GLU A 333 27.41 -32.14 9.38
C GLU A 333 27.73 -33.47 10.09
N SER A 334 27.95 -33.38 11.40
CA SER A 334 28.17 -34.50 12.32
C SER A 334 27.79 -34.09 13.74
N GLU A 335 27.67 -35.02 14.67
CA GLU A 335 27.32 -34.71 16.07
C GLU A 335 28.30 -33.67 16.66
N GLY A 336 27.80 -32.47 16.98
CA GLY A 336 28.58 -31.35 17.49
C GLY A 336 29.21 -30.42 16.45
N ALA A 337 29.12 -30.68 15.14
CA ALA A 337 29.64 -29.81 14.08
C ALA A 337 28.49 -29.17 13.28
N TYR A 338 28.46 -27.84 13.24
CA TYR A 338 27.36 -27.06 12.67
C TYR A 338 27.87 -26.03 11.65
N GLU A 339 27.54 -26.22 10.37
CA GLU A 339 27.87 -25.28 9.29
C GLU A 339 26.82 -24.15 9.19
N ARG A 340 27.27 -22.89 9.19
CA ARG A 340 26.42 -21.72 8.93
C ARG A 340 26.13 -21.55 7.43
N ARG A 341 25.11 -22.24 6.92
CA ARG A 341 24.71 -22.12 5.51
C ARG A 341 23.77 -20.92 5.28
N ARG A 342 23.99 -20.16 4.20
CA ARG A 342 23.10 -19.06 3.78
C ARG A 342 21.95 -19.62 2.94
N VAL A 343 20.72 -19.20 3.21
CA VAL A 343 19.51 -19.78 2.62
C VAL A 343 18.73 -18.73 1.83
N GLN A 344 18.20 -19.08 0.66
CA GLN A 344 17.22 -18.26 -0.05
C GLN A 344 15.80 -18.75 0.27
N LEU A 345 15.03 -17.93 0.99
CA LEU A 345 13.66 -18.26 1.40
C LEU A 345 12.65 -17.91 0.31
N GLY A 346 11.68 -18.79 0.10
CA GLY A 346 10.53 -18.57 -0.74
C GLY A 346 9.31 -18.12 0.06
N ARG A 347 8.17 -18.77 -0.21
CA ARG A 347 6.87 -18.47 0.39
C ARG A 347 6.83 -18.82 1.88
N GLN A 348 6.24 -17.93 2.67
CA GLN A 348 6.04 -18.11 4.12
C GLN A 348 4.77 -18.90 4.44
N GLY A 349 4.91 -20.17 4.82
CA GLY A 349 3.82 -20.95 5.39
C GLY A 349 3.48 -20.52 6.83
N ASP A 350 2.56 -21.24 7.45
CA ASP A 350 2.22 -21.03 8.85
C ASP A 350 3.38 -21.46 9.78
N ASP A 351 3.84 -22.70 9.67
CA ASP A 351 4.87 -23.28 10.57
C ASP A 351 6.25 -23.47 9.92
N VAL A 352 6.32 -23.50 8.59
CA VAL A 352 7.54 -23.77 7.80
C VAL A 352 7.76 -22.69 6.72
N TRP A 353 9.03 -22.46 6.34
CA TRP A 353 9.40 -21.70 5.15
C TRP A 353 9.62 -22.65 3.97
N GLU A 354 9.25 -22.21 2.77
CA GLU A 354 9.81 -22.76 1.54
C GLU A 354 11.29 -22.36 1.39
N VAL A 355 12.13 -23.30 0.97
CA VAL A 355 13.50 -23.05 0.53
C VAL A 355 13.54 -23.02 -1.00
N LEU A 356 14.23 -22.03 -1.56
CA LEU A 356 14.48 -21.92 -3.01
C LEU A 356 15.91 -22.34 -3.37
N ASP A 357 16.88 -22.07 -2.49
CA ASP A 357 18.31 -22.35 -2.66
C ASP A 357 19.02 -22.33 -1.28
N GLY A 358 20.17 -22.98 -1.17
CA GLY A 358 21.04 -22.96 0.02
C GLY A 358 20.74 -24.01 1.10
N LEU A 359 19.80 -24.93 0.88
CA LEU A 359 19.63 -26.20 1.63
C LEU A 359 19.14 -27.29 0.67
N ASP A 360 19.59 -28.53 0.88
CA ASP A 360 19.22 -29.72 0.12
C ASP A 360 18.21 -30.61 0.87
N GLU A 361 17.63 -31.58 0.16
CA GLU A 361 16.72 -32.56 0.75
C GLU A 361 17.52 -33.66 1.48
N GLY A 362 17.33 -33.75 2.80
CA GLY A 362 18.12 -34.59 3.71
C GLY A 362 19.03 -33.81 4.66
N ASP A 363 19.28 -32.51 4.43
CA ASP A 363 20.04 -31.66 5.37
C ASP A 363 19.38 -31.68 6.76
N ARG A 364 20.14 -31.90 7.83
CA ARG A 364 19.63 -31.76 9.21
C ARG A 364 19.90 -30.35 9.72
N VAL A 365 18.85 -29.54 9.88
CA VAL A 365 18.96 -28.13 10.25
C VAL A 365 18.49 -27.85 11.68
N VAL A 366 19.29 -27.08 12.41
CA VAL A 366 19.10 -26.79 13.83
C VAL A 366 17.87 -25.91 14.08
N THR A 367 16.84 -26.49 14.70
CA THR A 367 15.57 -25.86 15.09
C THR A 367 15.59 -25.26 16.50
N SER A 368 16.44 -25.77 17.39
CA SER A 368 16.62 -25.31 18.78
C SER A 368 18.09 -25.09 19.09
N GLY A 369 18.43 -24.03 19.85
CA GLY A 369 19.81 -23.68 20.20
C GLY A 369 20.59 -22.91 19.13
N ASN A 370 20.07 -22.78 17.90
CA ASN A 370 20.72 -22.11 16.77
C ASN A 370 21.16 -20.65 17.06
N VAL A 371 20.40 -19.87 17.84
CA VAL A 371 20.79 -18.50 18.25
C VAL A 371 22.08 -18.50 19.11
N LEU A 372 22.29 -19.54 19.91
CA LEU A 372 23.48 -19.67 20.77
C LEU A 372 24.69 -20.17 19.96
N ILE A 373 24.45 -21.04 18.97
CA ILE A 373 25.46 -21.41 17.96
C ILE A 373 25.87 -20.18 17.14
N ASP A 374 24.92 -19.32 16.75
CA ASP A 374 25.20 -18.09 16.00
C ASP A 374 25.99 -17.05 16.82
N ALA A 375 25.68 -16.92 18.11
CA ALA A 375 26.48 -16.10 19.02
C ALA A 375 27.93 -16.60 19.13
N GLN A 376 28.14 -17.92 19.23
CA GLN A 376 29.48 -18.51 19.23
C GLN A 376 30.19 -18.33 17.88
N ALA A 377 29.46 -18.45 16.76
CA ALA A 377 30.00 -18.21 15.41
C ALA A 377 30.53 -16.77 15.27
N GLN A 378 29.73 -15.78 15.69
CA GLN A 378 30.11 -14.37 15.64
C GLN A 378 31.29 -14.05 16.58
N PHE A 379 31.33 -14.64 17.78
CA PHE A 379 32.45 -14.49 18.70
C PHE A 379 33.75 -15.06 18.11
N ASN A 380 33.70 -16.27 17.54
CA ASN A 380 34.85 -16.92 16.91
C ASN A 380 35.40 -16.14 15.69
N GLN A 381 34.55 -15.36 15.01
CA GLN A 381 34.94 -14.48 13.89
C GLN A 381 35.52 -13.13 14.33
N SER A 382 35.43 -12.78 15.62
CA SER A 382 35.81 -11.45 16.15
C SER A 382 37.26 -11.37 16.67
N GLY A 383 38.12 -12.31 16.29
CA GLY A 383 39.56 -12.27 16.60
C GLY A 383 40.31 -11.15 15.84
N PRO A 384 41.43 -10.66 16.37
CA PRO A 384 42.17 -9.55 15.74
C PRO A 384 42.77 -9.94 14.39
N SER A 385 42.55 -9.10 13.38
CA SER A 385 43.23 -9.20 12.08
C SER A 385 44.42 -8.25 12.05
N ASP A 386 45.63 -8.79 11.81
CA ASP A 386 46.86 -8.00 11.83
C ASP A 386 47.00 -7.09 10.58
N GLY A 387 47.49 -5.87 10.82
CA GLY A 387 48.41 -5.21 9.90
C GLY A 387 47.84 -4.34 8.78
N ALA A 388 47.45 -3.09 9.11
CA ALA A 388 47.51 -1.97 8.17
C ALA A 388 47.93 -0.67 8.91
N ALA A 389 49.09 -0.11 8.53
CA ALA A 389 49.59 1.18 9.02
C ALA A 389 48.97 2.35 8.19
N THR A 390 49.06 3.65 8.52
CA THR A 390 50.12 4.40 9.22
C THR A 390 49.63 5.64 9.99
N ASP A 391 50.22 5.88 11.17
CA ASP A 391 50.71 7.15 11.75
C ASP A 391 49.86 8.43 11.99
N ALA A 392 50.31 9.17 13.02
CA ALA A 392 50.14 10.62 13.31
C ALA A 392 48.77 11.08 13.92
N VAL A 393 48.67 11.88 15.00
CA VAL A 393 49.64 12.56 15.92
C VAL A 393 49.14 12.48 17.39
N ALA A 394 50.04 12.66 18.38
CA ALA A 394 49.82 12.45 19.82
C ALA A 394 49.37 13.70 20.65
N SER A 395 49.28 13.50 21.99
CA SER A 395 49.07 14.45 23.13
C SER A 395 47.69 14.31 23.81
N ALA A 396 47.53 14.30 25.15
CA ALA A 396 48.48 14.47 26.27
C ALA A 396 48.11 13.58 27.51
N GLU A 397 48.87 13.71 28.60
CA GLU A 397 48.94 12.78 29.75
C GLU A 397 48.25 13.32 31.06
N PRO A 398 48.38 12.76 32.30
CA PRO A 398 47.19 12.47 33.14
C PRO A 398 47.20 13.10 34.57
N ALA A 399 46.61 12.38 35.55
CA ALA A 399 46.34 12.69 36.97
C ALA A 399 44.96 13.36 37.24
N GLU A 400 44.30 13.20 38.39
CA GLU A 400 44.66 12.53 39.66
C GLU A 400 43.41 11.96 40.39
N ALA A 401 43.57 11.26 41.52
CA ALA A 401 42.48 10.69 42.31
C ALA A 401 42.62 10.99 43.83
N PRO A 402 41.53 10.97 44.61
CA PRO A 402 41.61 10.67 46.03
C PRO A 402 40.60 9.59 46.51
N MET A 403 40.83 9.07 47.73
CA MET A 403 40.13 7.90 48.31
C MET A 403 39.07 8.25 49.37
N MET A 404 38.10 7.33 49.49
CA MET A 404 37.40 6.83 50.71
C MET A 404 37.21 7.72 51.97
N VAL A 405 35.98 7.73 52.47
CA VAL A 405 35.67 7.61 53.91
C VAL A 405 34.46 6.65 54.09
N HIS A 406 34.47 5.82 55.13
CA HIS A 406 33.39 4.89 55.53
C HIS A 406 32.82 5.28 56.90
N THR A 407 31.50 5.13 57.08
CA THR A 407 30.85 4.90 58.39
C THR A 407 29.62 4.01 58.24
N GLY A 408 29.44 3.05 59.16
CA GLY A 408 28.16 2.36 59.42
C GLY A 408 27.53 2.88 60.72
N LEU A 409 26.44 2.32 61.27
CA LEU A 409 25.67 1.11 60.93
C LEU A 409 24.15 1.48 60.83
N ASP A 410 23.08 0.71 61.13
CA ASP A 410 22.87 -0.53 61.90
C ASP A 410 21.61 -1.35 61.54
N HIS A 411 21.42 -2.47 62.25
CA HIS A 411 20.48 -3.60 62.12
C HIS A 411 19.03 -3.33 62.62
N PRO A 412 18.10 -4.32 62.66
CA PRO A 412 17.63 -5.20 61.57
C PRO A 412 16.08 -5.43 61.56
N ALA A 413 15.48 -5.85 60.43
CA ALA A 413 14.19 -6.58 60.45
C ALA A 413 13.89 -7.38 59.16
N ALA A 414 13.46 -8.63 59.33
CA ALA A 414 12.83 -9.52 58.34
C ALA A 414 11.88 -10.48 59.12
N PRO A 415 10.94 -11.24 58.50
CA PRO A 415 10.77 -11.49 57.07
C PRO A 415 9.32 -11.35 56.51
N ALA A 416 9.21 -11.29 55.19
CA ALA A 416 8.10 -11.83 54.40
C ALA A 416 8.66 -12.25 53.02
N ALA A 417 8.10 -13.28 52.38
CA ALA A 417 8.66 -13.93 51.20
C ALA A 417 7.77 -13.77 49.95
N HIS A 418 8.26 -14.29 48.81
CA HIS A 418 7.61 -14.38 47.49
C HIS A 418 7.60 -13.06 46.67
N ASP A 419 8.01 -13.01 45.39
CA ASP A 419 8.45 -14.08 44.46
C ASP A 419 9.66 -13.67 43.60
N SER A 420 10.38 -14.65 43.05
CA SER A 420 11.52 -14.46 42.15
C SER A 420 11.12 -14.66 40.68
N ALA A 421 11.32 -13.65 39.83
CA ALA A 421 11.01 -13.75 38.39
C ALA A 421 11.93 -12.92 37.48
N ALA A 422 12.45 -13.58 36.43
CA ALA A 422 12.96 -13.01 35.19
C ALA A 422 14.13 -11.98 35.27
N SER A 423 15.32 -12.46 35.65
CA SER A 423 16.59 -11.78 35.34
C SER A 423 16.91 -11.86 33.84
N GLY A 424 16.66 -10.76 33.11
CA GLY A 424 17.31 -10.49 31.82
C GLY A 424 18.77 -10.04 32.01
N PRO A 425 19.46 -9.59 30.96
CA PRO A 425 20.78 -8.97 31.10
C PRO A 425 20.65 -7.66 31.90
N SER A 426 20.96 -7.71 33.20
CA SER A 426 20.76 -6.57 34.10
C SER A 426 21.66 -5.41 33.67
N ARG A 427 21.04 -4.26 33.39
CA ARG A 427 21.72 -2.98 33.25
C ARG A 427 22.54 -2.68 34.52
N THR A 428 23.65 -1.96 34.36
CA THR A 428 24.42 -1.50 35.53
C THR A 428 23.61 -0.45 36.29
N PRO A 429 23.83 -0.27 37.62
CA PRO A 429 23.17 0.79 38.38
C PRO A 429 23.43 2.19 37.81
N ALA A 430 24.57 2.42 37.16
CA ALA A 430 24.88 3.66 36.46
C ALA A 430 24.01 3.86 35.20
N GLN A 431 23.82 2.80 34.40
CA GLN A 431 22.92 2.82 33.24
C GLN A 431 21.46 3.05 33.65
N GLU A 432 20.98 2.36 34.68
CA GLU A 432 19.61 2.52 35.19
C GLU A 432 19.38 3.93 35.75
N ALA A 433 20.34 4.48 36.50
CA ALA A 433 20.29 5.86 36.97
C ALA A 433 20.31 6.89 35.83
N ALA A 434 21.19 6.74 34.84
CA ALA A 434 21.26 7.63 33.68
C ALA A 434 19.94 7.61 32.87
N LEU A 435 19.38 6.42 32.66
CA LEU A 435 18.12 6.22 31.96
C LEU A 435 16.93 6.83 32.71
N THR A 436 16.84 6.60 34.03
CA THR A 436 15.78 7.13 34.90
C THR A 436 15.81 8.66 34.95
N ASN A 437 17.01 9.25 35.12
CA ASN A 437 17.21 10.69 35.10
C ASN A 437 16.81 11.32 33.75
N PHE A 438 17.17 10.68 32.63
CA PHE A 438 16.77 11.17 31.30
C PHE A 438 15.25 11.11 31.08
N LEU A 439 14.62 9.97 31.40
CA LEU A 439 13.17 9.78 31.20
C LEU A 439 12.36 10.73 32.10
N ALA A 440 12.81 11.03 33.32
CA ALA A 440 12.17 12.02 34.18
C ALA A 440 12.19 13.43 33.56
N VAL A 441 13.32 13.86 32.96
CA VAL A 441 13.43 15.15 32.27
C VAL A 441 12.55 15.19 31.02
N ALA A 442 12.52 14.12 30.22
CA ALA A 442 11.73 14.06 28.99
C ALA A 442 10.21 13.98 29.24
N ASP A 443 9.77 13.34 30.33
CA ASP A 443 8.35 13.35 30.75
C ASP A 443 7.96 14.73 31.32
N GLY A 444 8.87 15.40 32.03
CA GLY A 444 8.72 16.79 32.49
C GLY A 444 8.58 17.81 31.36
N ILE A 445 9.40 17.70 30.30
CA ILE A 445 9.24 18.50 29.06
C ILE A 445 7.84 18.28 28.46
N SER A 446 7.41 17.02 28.37
CA SER A 446 6.10 16.65 27.83
C SER A 446 4.95 17.17 28.71
N GLN A 447 5.11 17.17 30.02
CA GLN A 447 4.15 17.73 30.98
C GLN A 447 4.07 19.25 30.89
N ALA A 448 5.20 19.95 30.85
CA ALA A 448 5.22 21.42 30.73
C ALA A 448 4.60 21.91 29.42
N LEU A 449 4.84 21.20 28.31
CA LEU A 449 4.20 21.45 27.02
C LEU A 449 2.70 21.14 27.01
N ALA A 450 2.26 20.12 27.75
CA ALA A 450 0.84 19.80 27.88
C ALA A 450 0.10 20.78 28.82
N ALA A 451 0.81 21.44 29.72
CA ALA A 451 0.27 22.44 30.65
C ALA A 451 0.47 23.90 30.16
N ASP A 452 0.88 24.11 28.90
CA ASP A 452 1.21 25.41 28.30
C ASP A 452 2.21 26.26 29.13
N ASN A 453 3.04 25.61 29.95
CA ASN A 453 3.90 26.28 30.92
C ASN A 453 5.33 26.46 30.40
N LEU A 454 5.56 27.55 29.68
CA LEU A 454 6.88 27.93 29.16
C LEU A 454 7.95 28.12 30.25
N GLY A 455 7.56 28.45 31.48
CA GLY A 455 8.46 28.59 32.63
C GLY A 455 9.01 27.24 33.10
N GLN A 456 8.12 26.28 33.38
CA GLN A 456 8.50 24.91 33.72
C GLN A 456 9.26 24.23 32.58
N LEU A 457 8.89 24.49 31.33
CA LEU A 457 9.61 23.97 30.17
C LEU A 457 11.08 24.43 30.18
N LYS A 458 11.33 25.73 30.40
CA LYS A 458 12.70 26.27 30.47
C LYS A 458 13.53 25.64 31.59
N GLN A 459 12.91 25.31 32.73
CA GLN A 459 13.56 24.57 33.81
C GLN A 459 13.99 23.15 33.39
N HIS A 460 13.11 22.39 32.72
CA HIS A 460 13.46 21.05 32.25
C HIS A 460 14.47 21.07 31.08
N LEU A 461 14.37 22.02 30.15
CA LEU A 461 15.34 22.16 29.05
C LEU A 461 16.76 22.47 29.56
N ALA A 462 16.90 23.23 30.65
CA ALA A 462 18.21 23.49 31.28
C ALA A 462 18.89 22.23 31.86
N LEU A 463 18.17 21.11 32.00
CA LEU A 463 18.71 19.83 32.45
C LEU A 463 19.21 18.93 31.30
N LEU A 464 18.69 19.10 30.07
CA LEU A 464 19.07 18.28 28.91
C LEU A 464 20.60 18.24 28.67
N PRO A 465 21.36 19.35 28.73
CA PRO A 465 22.82 19.32 28.55
C PRO A 465 23.59 18.49 29.59
N LYS A 466 22.95 18.12 30.72
CA LYS A 466 23.55 17.27 31.75
C LYS A 466 23.14 15.80 31.59
N VAL A 467 21.84 15.53 31.38
CA VAL A 467 21.34 14.14 31.31
C VAL A 467 21.65 13.45 29.98
N VAL A 468 21.71 14.18 28.86
CA VAL A 468 21.93 13.57 27.54
C VAL A 468 23.36 13.07 27.33
N PRO A 469 24.44 13.80 27.70
CA PRO A 469 25.79 13.25 27.66
C PRO A 469 25.99 12.09 28.63
N SER A 470 25.36 12.12 29.81
CA SER A 470 25.38 11.01 30.77
C SER A 470 24.75 9.74 30.19
N LEU A 471 23.53 9.84 29.64
CA LEU A 471 22.87 8.74 28.92
C LEU A 471 23.73 8.21 27.76
N SER A 472 24.36 9.12 27.01
CA SER A 472 25.22 8.78 25.87
C SER A 472 26.50 8.06 26.29
N LYS A 473 27.07 8.40 27.46
CA LYS A 473 28.25 7.74 28.03
C LYS A 473 27.92 6.33 28.52
N GLU A 474 26.86 6.16 29.31
CA GLU A 474 26.58 4.89 29.97
C GLU A 474 25.97 3.83 29.02
N LEU A 475 25.26 4.23 27.95
CA LEU A 475 24.69 3.29 26.96
C LEU A 475 25.37 3.31 25.57
N GLY A 476 26.16 4.34 25.22
CA GLY A 476 26.71 4.50 23.86
C GLY A 476 27.82 3.54 23.46
N ALA A 477 28.35 2.75 24.40
CA ALA A 477 29.25 1.64 24.11
C ALA A 477 28.57 0.58 23.24
N GLU A 478 27.31 0.23 23.55
CA GLU A 478 26.53 -0.74 22.79
C GLU A 478 26.19 -0.20 21.39
N GLU A 479 26.51 -0.98 20.36
CA GLU A 479 26.24 -0.60 18.97
C GLU A 479 24.75 -0.39 18.68
N SER A 480 23.88 -1.13 19.40
CA SER A 480 22.42 -1.03 19.28
C SER A 480 21.84 0.32 19.71
N TRP A 481 22.53 1.07 20.57
CA TRP A 481 22.10 2.40 21.04
C TRP A 481 22.80 3.54 20.33
N ARG A 482 24.05 3.34 19.85
CA ARG A 482 24.94 4.42 19.39
C ARG A 482 24.28 5.34 18.35
N GLY A 483 23.67 4.78 17.31
CA GLY A 483 22.96 5.52 16.27
C GLY A 483 21.58 6.09 16.68
N LEU A 484 21.02 5.66 17.83
CA LEU A 484 19.83 6.27 18.42
C LEU A 484 20.24 7.46 19.29
N LEU A 485 21.22 7.27 20.18
CA LEU A 485 21.76 8.29 21.09
C LEU A 485 22.34 9.49 20.34
N GLN A 486 23.03 9.29 19.22
CA GLN A 486 23.56 10.37 18.38
C GLN A 486 22.45 11.23 17.75
N ARG A 487 21.31 10.63 17.35
CA ARG A 487 20.15 11.38 16.85
C ARG A 487 19.41 12.08 17.99
N LEU A 488 19.25 11.39 19.12
CA LEU A 488 18.63 11.93 20.32
C LEU A 488 19.39 13.17 20.82
N SER A 489 20.72 13.11 20.89
CA SER A 489 21.56 14.21 21.36
C SER A 489 21.55 15.43 20.44
N ALA A 490 21.56 15.21 19.12
CA ALA A 490 21.32 16.29 18.14
C ALA A 490 19.94 16.96 18.36
N THR A 491 18.88 16.17 18.56
CA THR A 491 17.52 16.70 18.80
C THR A 491 17.27 17.23 20.22
N ALA A 492 18.22 17.06 21.14
CA ALA A 492 18.16 17.62 22.50
C ALA A 492 18.75 19.05 22.59
N GLN A 493 19.39 19.53 21.52
CA GLN A 493 19.91 20.90 21.43
C GLN A 493 18.80 21.88 21.06
N TRP A 494 18.00 22.29 22.04
CA TRP A 494 16.88 23.21 21.82
C TRP A 494 17.36 24.68 21.85
N PRO A 495 16.99 25.51 20.86
CA PRO A 495 17.12 26.95 20.99
C PRO A 495 16.21 27.45 22.12
N ALA A 496 16.62 28.49 22.86
CA ALA A 496 15.84 29.03 23.97
C ALA A 496 14.44 29.50 23.48
N PRO A 497 13.34 28.86 23.90
CA PRO A 497 12.04 29.11 23.27
C PRO A 497 11.48 30.49 23.69
N ALA A 498 11.20 31.33 22.70
CA ALA A 498 10.47 32.58 22.88
C ALA A 498 9.00 32.33 23.27
N ASP A 499 8.36 31.34 22.63
CA ASP A 499 6.96 30.96 22.80
C ASP A 499 6.77 29.43 22.85
N LEU A 500 5.51 29.00 23.00
CA LEU A 500 5.12 27.58 23.00
C LEU A 500 5.09 26.96 21.60
N ALA A 501 4.99 27.75 20.52
CA ALA A 501 4.91 27.25 19.16
C ALA A 501 6.29 26.79 18.65
N GLY A 502 7.32 27.60 18.83
CA GLY A 502 8.72 27.24 18.59
C GLY A 502 9.19 26.10 19.49
N ALA A 503 8.70 26.04 20.74
CA ALA A 503 8.90 24.90 21.63
C ALA A 503 8.28 23.61 21.07
N ARG A 504 7.02 23.62 20.64
CA ARG A 504 6.34 22.45 20.04
C ARG A 504 6.98 22.00 18.72
N LYS A 505 7.48 22.95 17.91
CA LYS A 505 8.27 22.66 16.71
C LYS A 505 9.58 21.94 17.02
N SER A 506 10.24 22.32 18.12
CA SER A 506 11.46 21.65 18.63
C SER A 506 11.17 20.31 19.30
N PHE A 507 9.97 20.15 19.89
CA PHE A 507 9.55 18.91 20.55
C PHE A 507 9.36 17.73 19.59
N LEU A 508 8.82 17.94 18.39
CA LEU A 508 8.52 16.87 17.43
C LEU A 508 9.72 15.94 17.10
N PRO A 509 10.91 16.45 16.69
CA PRO A 509 12.05 15.58 16.41
C PRO A 509 12.63 14.94 17.68
N PHE A 510 12.61 15.66 18.81
CA PHE A 510 13.06 15.15 20.12
C PHE A 510 12.20 13.98 20.61
N SER A 511 10.89 14.19 20.72
CA SER A 511 9.91 13.19 21.16
C SER A 511 9.89 11.95 20.30
N THR A 512 10.09 12.08 18.98
CA THR A 512 10.26 10.95 18.06
C THR A 512 11.44 10.05 18.46
N ASN A 513 12.61 10.63 18.75
CA ASN A 513 13.78 9.87 19.21
C ASN A 513 13.61 9.29 20.62
N VAL A 514 12.93 10.00 21.53
CA VAL A 514 12.60 9.47 22.87
C VAL A 514 11.62 8.31 22.80
N VAL A 515 10.64 8.36 21.88
CA VAL A 515 9.71 7.23 21.67
C VAL A 515 10.44 6.03 21.08
N ALA A 516 11.42 6.21 20.18
CA ALA A 516 12.26 5.12 19.71
C ALA A 516 13.04 4.47 20.86
N LEU A 517 13.67 5.27 21.75
CA LEU A 517 14.34 4.78 22.95
C LEU A 517 13.37 3.94 23.82
N VAL A 518 12.21 4.51 24.15
CA VAL A 518 11.18 3.85 24.98
C VAL A 518 10.64 2.57 24.34
N GLN A 519 10.48 2.50 23.02
CA GLN A 519 10.04 1.28 22.34
C GLN A 519 11.11 0.17 22.39
N GLN A 520 12.39 0.49 22.21
CA GLN A 520 13.49 -0.48 22.32
C GLN A 520 13.62 -1.02 23.76
N LEU A 521 13.51 -0.14 24.78
CA LEU A 521 13.48 -0.53 26.20
C LEU A 521 12.30 -1.47 26.53
N ARG A 522 11.08 -1.16 26.05
CA ARG A 522 9.87 -1.98 26.23
C ARG A 522 9.97 -3.37 25.58
N GLY A 523 10.81 -3.51 24.56
CA GLY A 523 11.10 -4.79 23.90
C GLY A 523 12.04 -5.68 24.72
N GLN A 524 13.00 -5.10 25.43
CA GLN A 524 14.04 -5.83 26.16
C GLN A 524 13.69 -6.17 27.61
N GLU A 525 13.04 -5.27 28.35
CA GLU A 525 12.84 -5.42 29.81
C GLU A 525 11.39 -5.24 30.25
N GLN A 526 11.00 -5.98 31.30
CA GLN A 526 9.63 -5.94 31.81
C GLN A 526 9.31 -4.63 32.54
N THR A 527 10.26 -4.05 33.27
CA THR A 527 10.13 -2.80 34.05
C THR A 527 9.56 -1.66 33.21
N PHE A 528 10.08 -1.50 31.99
CA PHE A 528 9.69 -0.41 31.08
C PHE A 528 8.38 -0.64 30.32
N ARG A 529 7.78 -1.84 30.36
CA ARG A 529 6.47 -2.12 29.73
C ARG A 529 5.36 -1.20 30.24
N SER A 530 5.49 -0.73 31.49
CA SER A 530 4.60 0.23 32.15
C SER A 530 4.57 1.62 31.49
N LEU A 531 5.63 2.02 30.78
CA LEU A 531 5.68 3.29 30.03
C LEU A 531 4.67 3.26 28.88
N LYS A 532 3.94 4.36 28.70
CA LYS A 532 2.98 4.51 27.60
C LYS A 532 3.56 5.31 26.46
N VAL A 533 3.08 5.02 25.25
CA VAL A 533 3.37 5.79 24.03
C VAL A 533 2.02 6.18 23.44
N TYR A 534 1.90 7.43 23.00
CA TYR A 534 0.69 7.98 22.41
C TYR A 534 0.97 8.60 21.04
N HIS A 535 -0.06 8.65 20.21
CA HIS A 535 -0.06 9.23 18.87
C HIS A 535 -1.13 10.34 18.77
N CYS A 536 -0.76 11.49 18.22
CA CYS A 536 -1.70 12.58 17.93
C CYS A 536 -1.93 12.66 16.41
N PRO A 537 -3.11 12.31 15.89
CA PRO A 537 -3.38 12.27 14.45
C PRO A 537 -3.42 13.66 13.79
N MET A 538 -3.41 14.75 14.57
CA MET A 538 -3.38 16.14 14.09
C MET A 538 -1.97 16.74 14.09
N ALA A 539 -1.06 16.23 14.93
CA ALA A 539 0.32 16.72 14.99
C ALA A 539 1.08 16.35 13.70
N PRO A 540 2.11 17.11 13.30
CA PRO A 540 2.92 16.76 12.13
C PRO A 540 3.58 15.40 12.33
N LYS A 541 3.60 14.56 11.29
CA LYS A 541 4.03 13.16 11.39
C LYS A 541 5.50 13.06 11.87
N PRO A 542 5.83 12.13 12.79
CA PRO A 542 4.99 11.04 13.26
C PRO A 542 4.03 11.37 14.43
N GLY A 543 4.09 12.56 15.03
CA GLY A 543 3.14 12.97 16.08
C GLY A 543 3.14 12.10 17.35
N LEU A 544 4.27 11.45 17.66
CA LEU A 544 4.40 10.50 18.77
C LEU A 544 4.95 11.17 20.03
N TRP A 545 4.54 10.72 21.21
CA TRP A 545 5.22 11.02 22.47
C TRP A 545 5.11 9.83 23.44
N PHE A 546 5.98 9.82 24.44
CA PHE A 546 5.88 8.88 25.56
C PHE A 546 5.30 9.60 26.79
N GLN A 547 4.77 8.83 27.73
CA GLN A 547 4.33 9.34 29.02
C GLN A 547 4.63 8.30 30.11
N ALA A 548 5.23 8.73 31.22
CA ALA A 548 5.61 7.79 32.27
C ALA A 548 4.41 7.30 33.09
N LYS A 549 3.62 8.22 33.67
CA LYS A 549 2.44 7.93 34.51
C LYS A 549 1.34 9.01 34.38
N GLY A 550 0.15 8.70 34.88
CA GLY A 550 -0.99 9.62 34.98
C GLY A 550 -1.98 9.57 33.81
N PRO A 551 -3.02 10.45 33.81
CA PRO A 551 -3.98 10.57 32.71
C PRO A 551 -3.31 11.11 31.44
N LEU A 552 -3.92 10.83 30.28
CA LEU A 552 -3.44 11.28 28.97
C LEU A 552 -3.28 12.81 28.92
N ARG A 553 -2.08 13.27 28.57
CA ARG A 553 -1.72 14.68 28.38
C ARG A 553 -1.02 14.91 27.04
N ASN A 554 -1.56 15.77 26.18
CA ASN A 554 -1.05 16.03 24.83
C ASN A 554 -0.08 17.25 24.79
N PRO A 555 1.23 17.03 24.57
CA PRO A 555 2.22 18.12 24.51
C PRO A 555 2.15 18.97 23.22
N TYR A 556 1.59 18.43 22.14
CA TYR A 556 1.50 19.12 20.85
C TYR A 556 0.43 20.21 20.81
N TYR A 557 -0.57 20.14 21.70
CA TYR A 557 -1.71 21.07 21.72
C TYR A 557 -2.08 21.62 23.11
N GLY A 558 -1.48 21.11 24.19
CA GLY A 558 -1.65 21.71 25.51
C GLY A 558 -3.07 21.57 26.05
N ALA A 559 -3.54 22.61 26.74
CA ALA A 559 -4.87 22.69 27.31
C ALA A 559 -6.00 22.60 26.26
N GLU A 560 -5.76 23.04 25.02
CA GLU A 560 -6.78 23.05 23.95
C GLU A 560 -7.30 21.64 23.63
N MET A 561 -6.44 20.63 23.69
CA MET A 561 -6.76 19.24 23.36
C MET A 561 -6.02 18.25 24.28
N LEU A 562 -5.96 18.56 25.57
CA LEU A 562 -5.15 17.86 26.57
C LEU A 562 -5.33 16.34 26.58
N THR A 563 -6.57 15.86 26.44
CA THR A 563 -6.95 14.45 26.44
C THR A 563 -7.03 13.81 25.05
N CYS A 564 -6.63 14.51 23.99
CA CYS A 564 -6.68 14.00 22.62
C CYS A 564 -5.42 13.19 22.28
N GLY A 565 -5.57 11.89 22.02
CA GLY A 565 -4.48 11.03 21.60
C GLY A 565 -4.84 9.54 21.71
N GLU A 566 -4.21 8.72 20.87
CA GLU A 566 -4.44 7.28 20.82
C GLU A 566 -3.25 6.54 21.46
N GLU A 567 -3.50 5.58 22.35
CA GLU A 567 -2.41 4.79 22.96
C GLU A 567 -1.84 3.80 21.94
N VAL A 568 -0.56 3.98 21.59
CA VAL A 568 0.20 3.07 20.73
C VAL A 568 0.55 1.82 21.54
N ARG A 569 -0.44 0.94 21.63
CA ARG A 569 -0.29 -0.38 22.26
C ARG A 569 0.81 -1.15 21.53
N PRO A 570 1.79 -1.72 22.25
CA PRO A 570 2.78 -2.59 21.61
C PRO A 570 2.07 -3.81 21.04
N VAL A 571 2.58 -4.33 19.92
CA VAL A 571 2.10 -5.60 19.35
C VAL A 571 2.60 -6.73 20.24
N LEU A 572 1.89 -6.95 21.35
CA LEU A 572 2.07 -8.13 22.19
C LEU A 572 1.68 -9.34 21.37
N VAL A 573 2.69 -10.12 20.96
CA VAL A 573 2.48 -11.50 20.53
C VAL A 573 1.86 -12.22 21.72
N LYS A 574 0.55 -12.50 21.64
CA LYS A 574 -0.07 -13.44 22.57
C LYS A 574 0.58 -14.80 22.34
N THR A 575 1.42 -15.22 23.27
CA THR A 575 1.60 -16.66 23.50
C THR A 575 0.21 -17.25 23.74
N PRO A 576 -0.14 -18.38 23.08
CA PRO A 576 -1.31 -19.13 23.49
C PRO A 576 -1.10 -19.64 24.93
N PRO A 577 -2.17 -19.89 25.70
CA PRO A 577 -2.04 -20.68 26.92
C PRO A 577 -1.45 -22.06 26.57
N PRO A 578 -0.72 -22.71 27.51
CA PRO A 578 -0.16 -24.03 27.25
C PRO A 578 -1.27 -25.01 26.86
N SER A 579 -1.02 -25.82 25.83
CA SER A 579 -1.98 -26.83 25.38
C SER A 579 -2.23 -27.84 26.49
N GLU A 580 -3.50 -28.09 26.80
CA GLU A 580 -3.87 -29.33 27.45
C GLU A 580 -3.46 -30.51 26.56
N ALA A 581 -3.00 -31.60 27.19
CA ALA A 581 -2.56 -32.79 26.49
C ALA A 581 -3.76 -33.58 25.93
N PRO A 582 -3.60 -34.33 24.82
CA PRO A 582 -4.72 -35.02 24.17
C PRO A 582 -5.28 -36.14 25.06
N MET A 583 -6.58 -36.09 25.36
CA MET A 583 -7.26 -37.21 26.02
C MET A 583 -7.42 -38.39 25.06
N ALA A 584 -7.01 -39.56 25.55
CA ALA A 584 -7.24 -40.87 24.93
C ALA A 584 -8.74 -41.27 25.01
N PRO A 585 -9.22 -42.27 24.23
CA PRO A 585 -10.66 -42.50 24.06
C PRO A 585 -11.37 -43.06 25.29
N VAL A 586 -12.66 -42.72 25.39
CA VAL A 586 -13.53 -43.01 26.54
C VAL A 586 -13.92 -44.48 26.65
N HIS A 587 -13.83 -45.03 27.87
CA HIS A 587 -14.50 -46.27 28.25
C HIS A 587 -15.50 -46.06 29.40
N SER A 588 -16.78 -46.15 29.03
CA SER A 588 -17.90 -46.72 29.81
C SER A 588 -17.85 -46.72 31.35
N ALA A 589 -18.75 -45.94 31.95
CA ALA A 589 -19.46 -46.31 33.17
C ALA A 589 -20.94 -45.95 33.02
N THR A 590 -21.86 -46.88 33.33
CA THR A 590 -23.31 -46.71 33.18
C THR A 590 -23.98 -46.76 34.54
N THR A 591 -24.85 -45.78 34.82
CA THR A 591 -25.78 -45.81 35.96
C THR A 591 -27.22 -45.84 35.42
N GLN A 592 -28.05 -46.68 36.03
CA GLN A 592 -29.48 -46.86 35.70
C GLN A 592 -30.32 -45.74 36.38
N LEU A 593 -31.65 -45.59 36.25
CA LEU A 593 -32.72 -46.57 36.02
C LEU A 593 -34.06 -45.86 35.66
N ALA A 594 -34.93 -46.52 34.86
CA ALA A 594 -36.40 -46.32 34.75
C ALA A 594 -36.99 -44.96 34.26
N ALA A 595 -38.24 -44.86 33.76
CA ALA A 595 -39.12 -45.79 33.02
C ALA A 595 -40.38 -45.07 32.47
N ALA A 596 -41.11 -45.71 31.52
CA ALA A 596 -42.49 -45.42 31.07
C ALA A 596 -42.71 -44.13 30.22
N THR A 597 -43.60 -44.03 29.21
CA THR A 597 -44.48 -45.01 28.51
C THR A 597 -44.67 -44.61 27.03
N ALA A 598 -45.14 -45.51 26.15
CA ALA A 598 -45.43 -45.26 24.72
C ALA A 598 -46.95 -45.07 24.44
N PRO A 599 -47.42 -44.73 23.22
CA PRO A 599 -47.48 -45.71 22.12
C PRO A 599 -47.17 -45.23 20.67
N THR A 600 -47.01 -46.21 19.78
CA THR A 600 -46.90 -46.24 18.29
C THR A 600 -48.30 -46.21 17.62
N PRO A 601 -48.54 -46.48 16.30
CA PRO A 601 -47.69 -46.85 15.12
C PRO A 601 -47.96 -45.90 13.91
N PRO A 602 -47.81 -46.24 12.59
CA PRO A 602 -47.18 -47.37 11.86
C PRO A 602 -46.10 -46.87 10.82
N SER A 603 -45.49 -47.60 9.86
CA SER A 603 -45.34 -49.02 9.46
C SER A 603 -44.07 -49.18 8.57
N GLY A 604 -43.68 -50.42 8.22
CA GLY A 604 -42.65 -50.72 7.19
C GLY A 604 -43.27 -51.21 5.84
N PRO A 605 -42.63 -52.12 5.06
CA PRO A 605 -41.69 -53.17 5.51
C PRO A 605 -40.39 -53.40 4.69
N THR A 606 -39.50 -54.20 5.30
CA THR A 606 -38.44 -55.16 4.86
C THR A 606 -38.09 -55.34 3.35
N VAL A 607 -36.90 -55.84 2.93
CA VAL A 607 -36.19 -57.10 3.32
C VAL A 607 -34.66 -57.03 3.16
N ASN A 608 -33.94 -57.84 3.95
CA ASN A 608 -32.51 -58.19 3.82
C ASN A 608 -32.32 -59.65 4.31
N PRO A 609 -31.47 -60.48 3.68
CA PRO A 609 -30.45 -61.16 4.51
C PRO A 609 -29.06 -61.39 3.84
N ARG A 610 -28.01 -61.35 4.69
CA ARG A 610 -26.90 -62.33 4.88
C ARG A 610 -26.46 -63.21 3.67
N THR A 611 -25.18 -63.52 3.42
CA THR A 611 -23.90 -63.45 4.19
C THR A 611 -22.73 -63.73 3.22
N GLY A 612 -21.47 -63.36 3.54
CA GLY A 612 -20.32 -63.77 2.70
C GLY A 612 -18.94 -63.39 3.25
N SER A 613 -17.97 -64.30 3.13
CA SER A 613 -16.62 -64.23 3.72
C SER A 613 -15.62 -63.33 2.97
N ARG A 614 -14.64 -62.82 3.73
CA ARG A 614 -13.45 -62.09 3.28
C ARG A 614 -12.39 -63.06 2.70
N ALA A 615 -12.41 -63.28 1.39
CA ALA A 615 -11.29 -63.86 0.62
C ALA A 615 -11.40 -63.48 -0.88
N ASP A 616 -10.26 -63.46 -1.58
CA ASP A 616 -10.08 -63.49 -3.04
C ASP A 616 -10.93 -62.56 -3.93
N ARG A 617 -10.42 -61.34 -4.11
CA ARG A 617 -9.92 -60.91 -5.43
C ARG A 617 -9.01 -59.67 -5.39
N LEU A 618 -7.71 -59.92 -5.51
CA LEU A 618 -6.77 -58.97 -6.10
C LEU A 618 -6.97 -58.93 -7.63
N TYR A 619 -6.53 -57.83 -8.26
CA TYR A 619 -6.61 -57.54 -9.71
C TYR A 619 -8.01 -57.51 -10.34
N GLY A 620 -8.47 -56.30 -10.71
CA GLY A 620 -9.56 -56.15 -11.67
C GLY A 620 -10.47 -54.92 -11.53
N ASN A 621 -9.95 -53.67 -11.62
CA ASN A 621 -10.81 -52.51 -11.91
C ASN A 621 -10.13 -51.20 -12.41
N THR A 622 -8.85 -51.20 -12.80
CA THR A 622 -8.19 -49.99 -13.37
C THR A 622 -8.84 -49.57 -14.70
N ALA A 623 -8.98 -50.51 -15.64
CA ALA A 623 -9.53 -50.27 -16.97
C ALA A 623 -10.91 -49.59 -16.96
N ARG A 624 -11.79 -49.94 -16.02
CA ARG A 624 -13.16 -49.42 -15.93
C ARG A 624 -13.24 -47.95 -15.49
N VAL A 625 -12.19 -47.44 -14.82
CA VAL A 625 -12.08 -46.02 -14.45
C VAL A 625 -11.53 -45.19 -15.61
N GLU A 626 -10.59 -45.75 -16.37
CA GLU A 626 -10.01 -45.10 -17.55
C GLU A 626 -11.01 -45.05 -18.72
N GLU A 627 -11.79 -46.11 -18.93
CA GLU A 627 -12.89 -46.14 -19.90
C GLU A 627 -13.94 -45.04 -19.61
N MET A 628 -14.28 -44.81 -18.33
CA MET A 628 -15.17 -43.72 -17.92
C MET A 628 -14.55 -42.33 -18.08
N ARG A 629 -13.22 -42.18 -17.94
CA ARG A 629 -12.52 -40.93 -18.28
C ARG A 629 -12.53 -40.67 -19.79
N ALA A 630 -12.18 -41.67 -20.60
CA ALA A 630 -12.17 -41.59 -22.06
C ALA A 630 -13.56 -41.21 -22.61
N LYS A 631 -14.63 -41.88 -22.14
CA LYS A 631 -16.01 -41.57 -22.53
C LYS A 631 -16.44 -40.15 -22.12
N ARG A 632 -16.01 -39.65 -20.95
CA ARG A 632 -16.23 -38.24 -20.56
C ARG A 632 -15.47 -37.23 -21.41
N TRP A 633 -14.24 -37.55 -21.83
CA TRP A 633 -13.43 -36.63 -22.63
C TRP A 633 -13.94 -36.55 -24.07
N ALA A 634 -14.31 -37.69 -24.67
CA ALA A 634 -14.96 -37.75 -25.98
C ALA A 634 -16.30 -36.97 -26.00
N ALA A 635 -17.10 -37.05 -24.94
CA ALA A 635 -18.34 -36.28 -24.81
C ALA A 635 -18.11 -34.75 -24.78
N MET A 636 -17.02 -34.29 -24.16
CA MET A 636 -16.65 -32.86 -24.18
C MET A 636 -16.07 -32.42 -25.52
N ALA A 637 -15.28 -33.26 -26.21
CA ALA A 637 -14.80 -32.97 -27.55
C ALA A 637 -15.95 -32.79 -28.56
N ALA A 638 -16.94 -33.69 -28.51
CA ALA A 638 -18.12 -33.64 -29.38
C ALA A 638 -19.03 -32.42 -29.14
N ALA A 639 -18.97 -31.81 -27.95
CA ALA A 639 -19.69 -30.57 -27.65
C ALA A 639 -19.02 -29.35 -28.31
N ASN A 640 -17.68 -29.23 -28.23
CA ASN A 640 -16.94 -28.11 -28.81
C ASN A 640 -17.02 -28.07 -30.34
N THR A 641 -17.12 -29.22 -31.02
CA THR A 641 -17.20 -29.26 -32.49
C THR A 641 -18.54 -28.77 -33.07
N ARG A 642 -19.60 -28.61 -32.27
CA ARG A 642 -20.88 -28.04 -32.77
C ARG A 642 -20.83 -26.52 -32.85
N ASN A 643 -20.21 -25.86 -31.87
CA ASN A 643 -20.15 -24.39 -31.80
C ASN A 643 -19.24 -23.72 -32.85
N MET A 644 -18.57 -24.47 -33.74
CA MET A 644 -17.83 -23.92 -34.88
C MET A 644 -18.56 -24.08 -36.24
N ALA A 645 -19.71 -24.76 -36.28
CA ALA A 645 -20.49 -24.92 -37.53
C ALA A 645 -21.43 -23.74 -37.79
N ASP A 646 -22.11 -23.24 -36.75
CA ASP A 646 -23.21 -22.25 -36.88
C ASP A 646 -22.77 -20.80 -37.17
N LEU A 647 -21.46 -20.52 -37.24
CA LEU A 647 -20.92 -19.15 -37.39
C LEU A 647 -20.57 -18.73 -38.83
N ASN A 648 -20.71 -19.63 -39.83
CA ASN A 648 -20.24 -19.39 -41.21
C ASN A 648 -21.34 -19.26 -42.29
N THR A 649 -22.63 -19.29 -41.92
CA THR A 649 -23.75 -19.35 -42.90
C THR A 649 -24.74 -18.19 -42.84
N VAL A 650 -24.29 -17.00 -42.42
CA VAL A 650 -24.95 -15.70 -42.69
C VAL A 650 -23.85 -14.68 -43.01
N VAL A 651 -23.17 -14.75 -44.16
CA VAL A 651 -23.69 -14.28 -45.47
C VAL A 651 -24.35 -12.91 -45.32
N ALA A 652 -23.57 -11.83 -45.24
CA ALA A 652 -23.02 -11.10 -46.39
C ALA A 652 -24.10 -10.53 -47.33
N ASN A 653 -24.37 -9.23 -47.23
CA ASN A 653 -25.10 -8.47 -48.26
C ASN A 653 -24.76 -6.97 -48.24
N GLN A 654 -24.46 -6.46 -49.44
CA GLN A 654 -24.38 -5.05 -49.90
C GLN A 654 -23.26 -4.10 -49.39
N PRO A 655 -22.87 -3.08 -50.20
CA PRO A 655 -21.72 -2.19 -49.96
C PRO A 655 -22.14 -0.68 -49.96
N PRO A 656 -21.40 0.33 -50.48
CA PRO A 656 -20.78 1.34 -49.61
C PRO A 656 -21.21 2.80 -49.85
N GLN A 657 -21.16 3.64 -48.81
CA GLN A 657 -20.79 5.07 -48.83
C GLN A 657 -20.64 5.61 -47.38
N GLU A 658 -20.23 6.86 -47.09
CA GLU A 658 -19.06 7.66 -47.51
C GLU A 658 -19.11 9.06 -46.84
N SER A 659 -17.96 9.66 -46.49
CA SER A 659 -17.80 11.02 -45.88
C SER A 659 -18.45 11.24 -44.48
N ALA A 660 -18.03 12.18 -43.62
CA ALA A 660 -16.71 12.82 -43.42
C ALA A 660 -16.60 13.43 -41.99
N ASP A 661 -15.35 13.66 -41.56
CA ASP A 661 -14.84 14.61 -40.56
C ASP A 661 -15.28 14.66 -39.07
N ALA A 662 -14.23 14.83 -38.24
CA ALA A 662 -14.14 15.43 -36.90
C ALA A 662 -14.95 14.88 -35.69
N GLY A 663 -14.37 14.71 -34.49
CA GLY A 663 -12.95 14.80 -34.12
C GLY A 663 -12.68 14.98 -32.61
N MET A 664 -11.53 14.46 -32.14
CA MET A 664 -10.91 14.66 -30.80
C MET A 664 -11.69 14.11 -29.58
N GLY A 665 -11.05 13.81 -28.44
CA GLY A 665 -9.61 13.67 -28.17
C GLY A 665 -9.19 14.11 -26.76
N LEU A 666 -8.81 13.16 -25.89
CA LEU A 666 -8.12 13.40 -24.60
C LEU A 666 -7.02 12.33 -24.46
N SER A 667 -5.72 12.61 -24.59
CA SER A 667 -4.87 13.62 -23.92
C SER A 667 -4.59 13.28 -22.45
N ALA A 668 -3.35 12.88 -22.18
CA ALA A 668 -2.83 12.53 -20.86
C ALA A 668 -1.55 13.32 -20.56
N ALA A 669 -1.33 13.70 -19.29
CA ALA A 669 -0.14 14.40 -18.82
C ALA A 669 0.60 13.58 -17.75
N LYS A 670 1.93 13.74 -17.66
CA LYS A 670 2.84 12.88 -16.89
C LYS A 670 2.90 13.23 -15.38
N PRO A 671 3.16 12.24 -14.50
CA PRO A 671 3.68 12.47 -13.14
C PRO A 671 5.21 12.69 -13.12
N GLY A 672 5.73 13.20 -11.99
CA GLY A 672 7.17 13.33 -11.68
C GLY A 672 7.78 12.08 -11.02
N ALA A 673 9.08 12.13 -10.71
CA ALA A 673 9.90 10.95 -10.38
C ALA A 673 10.58 11.00 -8.99
N THR A 674 11.01 9.82 -8.51
CA THR A 674 12.10 9.66 -7.52
C THR A 674 12.82 8.31 -7.68
N ASN A 675 14.15 8.39 -7.87
CA ASN A 675 15.28 7.43 -7.81
C ASN A 675 15.17 5.88 -7.98
N PRO A 676 16.26 5.22 -8.46
CA PRO A 676 16.21 3.86 -8.98
C PRO A 676 16.62 2.76 -7.98
N ALA A 677 16.00 1.59 -8.12
CA ALA A 677 16.49 0.32 -7.59
C ALA A 677 17.46 -0.39 -8.57
N SER A 678 18.26 -1.31 -8.04
CA SER A 678 19.35 -2.06 -8.68
C SER A 678 18.98 -2.73 -10.00
N ILE A 679 19.94 -2.81 -10.93
CA ILE A 679 19.80 -3.43 -12.25
C ILE A 679 20.40 -4.85 -12.20
N LEU A 680 19.61 -5.85 -12.61
CA LEU A 680 20.09 -7.20 -12.95
C LEU A 680 20.60 -7.19 -14.40
N PRO A 681 21.78 -7.79 -14.70
CA PRO A 681 22.32 -7.82 -16.05
C PRO A 681 21.50 -8.76 -16.96
N LEU A 682 21.42 -8.42 -18.25
CA LEU A 682 20.69 -9.23 -19.23
C LEU A 682 21.28 -10.65 -19.41
N MET A 683 20.40 -11.64 -19.51
CA MET A 683 20.76 -13.01 -19.87
C MET A 683 21.23 -13.08 -21.34
N PRO A 684 22.09 -14.05 -21.72
CA PRO A 684 22.64 -14.13 -23.09
C PRO A 684 21.57 -14.20 -24.18
N ARG A 685 20.48 -14.92 -23.92
CA ARG A 685 19.33 -15.09 -24.83
C ARG A 685 18.51 -13.80 -24.98
N GLU A 686 18.30 -13.06 -23.89
CA GLU A 686 17.63 -11.75 -23.91
C GLU A 686 18.43 -10.74 -24.75
N ARG A 687 19.76 -10.73 -24.58
CA ARG A 687 20.69 -9.90 -25.37
C ARG A 687 20.63 -10.24 -26.86
N GLN A 688 20.70 -11.53 -27.20
CA GLN A 688 20.61 -11.99 -28.60
C GLN A 688 19.32 -11.50 -29.29
N VAL A 689 18.16 -11.60 -28.63
CA VAL A 689 16.88 -11.16 -29.24
C VAL A 689 16.82 -9.64 -29.42
N ILE A 690 17.47 -8.85 -28.54
CA ILE A 690 17.64 -7.39 -28.77
C ILE A 690 18.54 -7.13 -29.99
N GLU A 691 19.67 -7.83 -30.10
CA GLU A 691 20.62 -7.66 -31.21
C GLU A 691 20.00 -8.03 -32.58
N GLU A 692 19.28 -9.15 -32.66
CA GLU A 692 18.53 -9.57 -33.86
C GLU A 692 17.42 -8.57 -34.24
N PHE A 693 16.72 -8.01 -33.25
CA PHE A 693 15.72 -6.98 -33.50
C PHE A 693 16.35 -5.68 -34.02
N VAL A 694 17.41 -5.18 -33.38
CA VAL A 694 18.12 -3.96 -33.80
C VAL A 694 18.70 -4.10 -35.21
N ALA A 695 19.30 -5.25 -35.53
CA ALA A 695 19.80 -5.53 -36.88
C ALA A 695 18.67 -5.56 -37.93
N THR A 696 17.48 -6.04 -37.56
CA THR A 696 16.29 -6.02 -38.44
C THR A 696 15.77 -4.60 -38.68
N VAL A 697 15.84 -3.71 -37.68
CA VAL A 697 15.48 -2.30 -37.82
C VAL A 697 16.49 -1.55 -38.71
N ASP A 698 17.80 -1.79 -38.54
CA ASP A 698 18.85 -1.22 -39.41
C ASP A 698 18.69 -1.69 -40.88
N GLY A 699 18.32 -2.96 -41.08
CA GLY A 699 17.98 -3.50 -42.39
C GLY A 699 16.79 -2.80 -43.08
N LEU A 700 15.78 -2.36 -42.29
CA LEU A 700 14.66 -1.55 -42.81
C LEU A 700 15.10 -0.13 -43.16
N SER A 701 15.93 0.51 -42.31
CA SER A 701 16.55 1.80 -42.63
C SER A 701 17.34 1.73 -43.95
N LEU A 702 18.14 0.68 -44.12
CA LEU A 702 18.93 0.45 -45.34
C LEU A 702 18.06 0.23 -46.57
N ALA A 703 16.97 -0.55 -46.46
CA ALA A 703 16.07 -0.80 -47.58
C ALA A 703 15.38 0.48 -48.08
N LEU A 704 14.93 1.35 -47.16
CA LEU A 704 14.35 2.66 -47.52
C LEU A 704 15.39 3.66 -48.05
N ALA A 705 16.59 3.67 -47.48
CA ALA A 705 17.68 4.51 -47.97
C ALA A 705 18.16 4.11 -49.38
N SER A 706 18.01 2.84 -49.77
CA SER A 706 18.26 2.33 -51.13
C SER A 706 17.02 2.27 -52.03
N ASP A 707 15.88 2.82 -51.58
CA ASP A 707 14.60 2.82 -52.31
C ASP A 707 14.13 1.41 -52.79
N ASP A 708 14.47 0.38 -52.03
CA ASP A 708 14.23 -1.04 -52.34
C ASP A 708 13.02 -1.59 -51.56
N LEU A 709 11.85 -1.53 -52.20
CA LEU A 709 10.57 -1.94 -51.62
C LEU A 709 10.47 -3.46 -51.38
N GLU A 710 11.10 -4.29 -52.22
CA GLU A 710 11.08 -5.74 -52.04
C GLU A 710 11.88 -6.15 -50.80
N LYS A 711 13.10 -5.62 -50.66
CA LYS A 711 13.96 -5.84 -49.49
C LYS A 711 13.35 -5.25 -48.23
N PHE A 712 12.62 -4.13 -48.33
CA PHE A 712 11.85 -3.58 -47.22
C PHE A 712 10.78 -4.56 -46.75
N ASN A 713 9.85 -4.98 -47.62
CA ASN A 713 8.77 -5.91 -47.28
C ASN A 713 9.31 -7.27 -46.78
N ARG A 714 10.39 -7.78 -47.41
CA ARG A 714 11.09 -9.03 -47.01
C ARG A 714 11.79 -8.94 -45.65
N THR A 715 12.18 -7.74 -45.23
CA THR A 715 12.75 -7.50 -43.89
C THR A 715 11.65 -7.26 -42.86
N ALA A 716 10.60 -6.52 -43.24
CA ALA A 716 9.45 -6.21 -42.38
C ALA A 716 8.67 -7.47 -41.97
N SER A 717 8.61 -8.49 -42.85
CA SER A 717 7.96 -9.77 -42.54
C SER A 717 8.58 -10.54 -41.36
N LYS A 718 9.79 -10.18 -40.91
CA LYS A 718 10.42 -10.75 -39.71
C LYS A 718 9.95 -10.11 -38.40
N LEU A 719 9.43 -8.88 -38.45
CA LEU A 719 9.10 -8.10 -37.25
C LEU A 719 8.07 -8.78 -36.32
N PRO A 720 6.98 -9.42 -36.79
CA PRO A 720 6.00 -10.04 -35.89
C PRO A 720 6.58 -11.20 -35.06
N GLY A 721 7.53 -11.96 -35.62
CA GLY A 721 8.21 -13.03 -34.90
C GLY A 721 9.13 -12.48 -33.81
N LEU A 722 9.95 -11.49 -34.16
CA LEU A 722 10.87 -10.85 -33.22
C LEU A 722 10.14 -10.04 -32.11
N SER A 723 9.03 -9.36 -32.44
CA SER A 723 8.24 -8.65 -31.43
C SER A 723 7.48 -9.60 -30.50
N THR A 724 7.07 -10.78 -30.99
CA THR A 724 6.55 -11.88 -30.15
C THR A 724 7.65 -12.45 -29.25
N ALA A 725 8.87 -12.68 -29.76
CA ALA A 725 10.01 -13.15 -28.97
C ALA A 725 10.36 -12.14 -27.85
N LEU A 726 10.49 -10.85 -28.16
CA LEU A 726 10.68 -9.78 -27.17
C LEU A 726 9.58 -9.80 -26.09
N THR A 727 8.32 -10.06 -26.45
CA THR A 727 7.20 -10.13 -25.51
C THR A 727 7.24 -11.37 -24.62
N LEU A 728 7.84 -12.47 -25.09
CA LEU A 728 7.97 -13.72 -24.35
C LEU A 728 9.15 -13.71 -23.37
N GLU A 729 10.32 -13.24 -23.80
CA GLU A 729 11.51 -13.19 -22.94
C GLU A 729 11.37 -12.06 -21.89
N PHE A 730 11.01 -10.84 -22.29
CA PHE A 730 10.89 -9.69 -21.37
C PHE A 730 9.58 -9.65 -20.55
N ARG A 731 8.84 -10.76 -20.50
CA ARG A 731 7.51 -10.85 -19.87
C ARG A 731 7.51 -10.57 -18.35
N ALA A 732 8.67 -10.69 -17.69
CA ALA A 732 8.87 -10.33 -16.29
C ALA A 732 9.32 -8.87 -16.07
N TYR A 733 9.86 -8.20 -17.10
CA TYR A 733 10.49 -6.88 -16.98
C TYR A 733 9.48 -5.74 -17.12
N HIS A 734 8.76 -5.49 -16.03
CA HIS A 734 7.66 -4.52 -15.93
C HIS A 734 8.02 -3.07 -16.31
N ARG A 735 9.32 -2.71 -16.36
CA ARG A 735 9.83 -1.41 -16.87
C ARG A 735 9.72 -1.25 -18.39
N TRP A 736 10.01 -2.29 -19.18
CA TRP A 736 10.15 -2.17 -20.64
C TRP A 736 8.88 -2.60 -21.41
N GLY A 737 7.98 -3.38 -20.78
CA GLY A 737 6.75 -3.88 -21.40
C GLY A 737 5.94 -2.84 -22.17
N LYS A 738 5.68 -1.66 -21.60
CA LYS A 738 4.90 -0.57 -22.25
C LYS A 738 5.59 0.14 -23.43
N LEU A 739 6.84 -0.21 -23.73
CA LEU A 739 7.55 0.16 -24.96
C LEU A 739 7.48 -0.99 -25.97
N VAL A 740 7.77 -2.22 -25.51
CA VAL A 740 7.64 -3.44 -26.32
C VAL A 740 6.20 -3.60 -26.87
N GLU A 741 5.16 -3.38 -26.07
CA GLU A 741 3.75 -3.40 -26.49
C GLU A 741 3.46 -2.43 -27.66
N ARG A 742 4.08 -1.25 -27.69
CA ARG A 742 3.92 -0.27 -28.78
C ARG A 742 4.72 -0.64 -30.02
N ILE A 743 5.88 -1.29 -29.84
CA ILE A 743 6.64 -1.90 -30.93
C ILE A 743 5.87 -3.08 -31.53
N VAL A 744 5.26 -3.95 -30.70
CA VAL A 744 4.39 -5.05 -31.13
C VAL A 744 3.19 -4.51 -31.90
N ALA A 745 2.45 -3.55 -31.34
CA ALA A 745 1.27 -2.96 -31.97
C ALA A 745 1.56 -2.22 -33.29
N THR A 746 2.81 -1.81 -33.53
CA THR A 746 3.23 -1.25 -34.82
C THR A 746 3.89 -2.29 -35.75
N SER A 747 4.43 -3.39 -35.23
CA SER A 747 5.10 -4.45 -36.02
C SER A 747 4.20 -5.28 -36.94
N THR A 748 2.88 -5.15 -36.81
CA THR A 748 1.86 -6.02 -37.42
C THR A 748 1.53 -5.74 -38.88
N HIS A 749 2.13 -4.73 -39.53
CA HIS A 749 1.74 -4.27 -40.88
C HIS A 749 2.89 -4.33 -41.90
N PRO A 750 3.40 -5.53 -42.26
CA PRO A 750 4.71 -5.70 -42.93
C PRO A 750 4.70 -5.62 -44.48
N GLN A 751 3.56 -5.34 -45.13
CA GLN A 751 3.48 -5.21 -46.59
C GLN A 751 3.03 -3.80 -46.98
N ALA A 752 3.96 -3.03 -47.56
CA ALA A 752 3.70 -1.76 -48.22
C ALA A 752 3.62 -1.95 -49.74
N LYS A 753 2.65 -1.30 -50.40
CA LYS A 753 2.41 -1.37 -51.85
C LYS A 753 3.28 -0.39 -52.65
N ASN A 754 3.87 0.61 -51.98
CA ASN A 754 4.80 1.58 -52.55
C ASN A 754 5.76 2.13 -51.48
N LEU A 755 6.81 2.84 -51.91
CA LEU A 755 7.82 3.41 -51.02
C LEU A 755 7.27 4.48 -50.07
N ASP A 756 6.25 5.24 -50.45
CA ASP A 756 5.61 6.22 -49.57
C ASP A 756 4.88 5.57 -48.39
N GLU A 757 4.15 4.48 -48.65
CA GLU A 757 3.52 3.66 -47.62
C GLU A 757 4.57 3.00 -46.71
N ALA A 758 5.67 2.51 -47.29
CA ALA A 758 6.81 1.96 -46.57
C ALA A 758 7.47 2.99 -45.63
N ARG A 759 7.75 4.20 -46.13
CA ARG A 759 8.29 5.33 -45.33
C ARG A 759 7.28 5.77 -44.25
N LYS A 760 5.99 5.89 -44.57
CA LYS A 760 4.92 6.25 -43.60
C LYS A 760 4.76 5.22 -42.48
N TYR A 761 4.87 3.93 -42.79
CA TYR A 761 4.94 2.87 -41.79
C TYR A 761 6.19 3.01 -40.92
N PHE A 762 7.37 3.17 -41.55
CA PHE A 762 8.64 3.24 -40.85
C PHE A 762 8.72 4.45 -39.90
N VAL A 763 8.19 5.63 -40.24
CA VAL A 763 8.11 6.79 -39.33
C VAL A 763 7.39 6.44 -38.01
N ARG A 764 6.32 5.63 -38.06
CA ARG A 764 5.54 5.22 -36.88
C ARG A 764 6.27 4.18 -36.04
N PHE A 765 6.88 3.21 -36.71
CA PHE A 765 7.63 2.11 -36.08
C PHE A 765 8.96 2.60 -35.46
N SER A 766 9.74 3.39 -36.20
CA SER A 766 11.03 3.92 -35.73
C SER A 766 10.87 4.84 -34.51
N ALA A 767 9.78 5.62 -34.43
CA ALA A 767 9.47 6.45 -33.28
C ALA A 767 9.30 5.62 -31.98
N ALA A 768 8.61 4.48 -32.04
CA ALA A 768 8.46 3.59 -30.89
C ALA A 768 9.79 2.91 -30.52
N THR A 769 10.57 2.49 -31.53
CA THR A 769 11.87 1.84 -31.36
C THR A 769 12.94 2.76 -30.78
N VAL A 770 13.03 4.01 -31.25
CA VAL A 770 14.04 4.99 -30.79
C VAL A 770 13.89 5.28 -29.30
N GLU A 771 12.67 5.46 -28.80
CA GLU A 771 12.41 5.69 -27.37
C GLU A 771 12.80 4.47 -26.50
N TRP A 772 12.67 3.25 -27.03
CA TRP A 772 13.13 2.04 -26.34
C TRP A 772 14.66 1.92 -26.36
N VAL A 773 15.32 2.21 -27.48
CA VAL A 773 16.79 2.19 -27.58
C VAL A 773 17.44 3.28 -26.72
N LYS A 774 16.84 4.46 -26.58
CA LYS A 774 17.29 5.47 -25.60
C LYS A 774 17.33 4.93 -24.17
N GLN A 775 16.32 4.14 -23.78
CA GLN A 775 16.26 3.52 -22.45
C GLN A 775 17.31 2.40 -22.32
N LEU A 776 17.46 1.53 -23.32
CA LEU A 776 18.49 0.49 -23.35
C LEU A 776 19.91 1.07 -23.20
N ARG A 777 20.25 2.14 -23.94
CA ARG A 777 21.55 2.84 -23.83
C ARG A 777 21.86 3.38 -22.44
N LYS A 778 20.83 3.62 -21.62
CA LYS A 778 20.95 4.18 -20.26
C LYS A 778 21.09 3.09 -19.19
N GLU A 779 20.49 1.93 -19.40
CA GLU A 779 20.46 0.83 -18.42
C GLU A 779 21.48 -0.28 -18.71
N GLU A 780 21.94 -0.46 -19.96
CA GLU A 780 22.86 -1.53 -20.36
C GLU A 780 24.04 -1.02 -21.24
N ARG A 781 25.27 -1.19 -20.73
CA ARG A 781 26.50 -0.66 -21.38
C ARG A 781 26.76 -1.27 -22.75
N ALA A 782 26.34 -2.52 -22.98
CA ALA A 782 26.55 -3.22 -24.26
C ALA A 782 25.92 -2.47 -25.45
N PHE A 783 24.80 -1.77 -25.24
CA PHE A 783 24.06 -1.08 -26.30
C PHE A 783 24.41 0.42 -26.43
N ALA A 784 25.29 0.96 -25.58
CA ALA A 784 25.63 2.39 -25.54
C ALA A 784 26.17 2.93 -26.90
N THR A 785 26.74 2.05 -27.72
CA THR A 785 27.31 2.29 -29.05
C THR A 785 26.27 2.53 -30.16
N LEU A 786 24.99 2.21 -29.94
CA LEU A 786 23.92 2.45 -30.91
C LEU A 786 23.66 3.96 -31.07
N LYS A 787 23.57 4.42 -32.31
CA LYS A 787 23.35 5.84 -32.63
C LYS A 787 21.89 6.11 -33.01
N VAL A 788 21.42 7.30 -32.63
CA VAL A 788 20.09 7.82 -32.94
C VAL A 788 20.28 9.05 -33.82
N TYR A 789 19.57 9.10 -34.94
CA TYR A 789 19.68 10.19 -35.91
C TYR A 789 18.32 10.84 -36.16
N HIS A 790 18.34 12.14 -36.47
CA HIS A 790 17.17 12.94 -36.82
C HIS A 790 17.31 13.53 -38.23
N CYS A 791 16.24 13.40 -39.03
CA CYS A 791 16.11 14.04 -40.33
C CYS A 791 15.25 15.31 -40.20
N PRO A 792 15.80 16.52 -40.38
CA PRO A 792 15.06 17.77 -40.23
C PRO A 792 14.05 18.04 -41.35
N GLN A 793 14.04 17.23 -42.41
CA GLN A 793 13.11 17.31 -43.55
C GLN A 793 11.95 16.30 -43.47
N ALA A 794 12.01 15.36 -42.53
CA ALA A 794 10.99 14.31 -42.38
C ALA A 794 9.79 14.81 -41.54
N PRO A 795 8.55 14.37 -41.83
CA PRO A 795 7.41 14.65 -40.96
C PRO A 795 7.64 14.08 -39.56
N ALA A 796 7.26 14.84 -38.54
CA ALA A 796 7.60 14.54 -37.16
C ALA A 796 7.11 13.14 -36.71
N PRO A 797 7.94 12.36 -35.97
CA PRO A 797 9.19 12.80 -35.33
C PRO A 797 10.46 12.68 -36.18
N GLY A 798 10.45 12.02 -37.34
CA GLY A 798 11.62 11.97 -38.25
C GLY A 798 12.90 11.41 -37.60
N LEU A 799 12.80 10.37 -36.77
CA LEU A 799 13.92 9.75 -36.04
C LEU A 799 14.19 8.32 -36.55
N TRP A 800 15.45 7.88 -36.52
CA TRP A 800 15.82 6.47 -36.72
C TRP A 800 16.99 6.04 -35.83
N ILE A 801 17.16 4.73 -35.69
CA ILE A 801 18.39 4.12 -35.14
C ILE A 801 19.24 3.59 -36.28
N GLN A 802 20.56 3.62 -36.10
CA GLN A 802 21.50 3.01 -37.04
C GLN A 802 22.68 2.35 -36.29
N ALA A 803 23.08 1.17 -36.77
CA ALA A 803 24.30 0.47 -36.35
C ALA A 803 25.56 1.08 -37.00
N GLN A 804 26.75 0.77 -36.49
CA GLN A 804 28.00 1.42 -36.93
C GLN A 804 28.23 1.28 -38.45
N GLY A 805 28.38 2.42 -39.13
CA GLY A 805 28.59 2.50 -40.58
C GLY A 805 28.44 3.92 -41.11
N PRO A 806 28.55 4.14 -42.43
CA PRO A 806 28.28 5.44 -43.06
C PRO A 806 26.80 5.81 -42.92
N LEU A 807 26.51 7.10 -42.71
CA LEU A 807 25.16 7.59 -42.44
C LEU A 807 24.19 7.28 -43.59
N ARG A 808 22.99 6.78 -43.25
CA ARG A 808 21.95 6.39 -44.20
C ARG A 808 20.60 6.95 -43.76
N ASN A 809 20.17 8.05 -44.37
CA ASN A 809 18.86 8.65 -44.11
C ASN A 809 17.73 7.87 -44.84
N PRO A 810 16.82 7.19 -44.11
CA PRO A 810 15.73 6.40 -44.71
C PRO A 810 14.54 7.24 -45.18
N PHE A 811 14.53 8.55 -44.94
CA PHE A 811 13.38 9.42 -45.23
C PHE A 811 13.51 10.20 -46.54
N CYS A 812 14.74 10.45 -47.01
CA CYS A 812 15.02 11.27 -48.20
C CYS A 812 15.36 10.48 -49.48
N GLY A 813 15.55 9.16 -49.39
CA GLY A 813 15.93 8.31 -50.52
C GLY A 813 17.36 8.51 -51.02
N ALA A 814 17.70 7.84 -52.12
CA ALA A 814 19.08 7.73 -52.61
C ALA A 814 19.78 9.09 -52.91
N ALA A 815 19.02 10.17 -53.13
CA ALA A 815 19.56 11.49 -53.49
C ALA A 815 20.15 12.30 -52.31
N MET A 816 19.89 11.94 -51.04
CA MET A 816 20.43 12.65 -49.86
C MET A 816 20.80 11.70 -48.71
N LEU A 817 21.48 10.59 -49.03
CA LEU A 817 21.89 9.54 -48.09
C LEU A 817 22.57 10.05 -46.81
N GLU A 818 23.46 11.04 -46.94
CA GLU A 818 24.29 11.54 -45.83
C GLU A 818 23.65 12.68 -45.02
N SER A 819 22.36 12.98 -45.22
CA SER A 819 21.68 14.07 -44.50
C SER A 819 21.06 13.62 -43.16
N GLY A 820 21.69 13.96 -42.03
CA GLY A 820 21.11 13.67 -40.72
C GLY A 820 21.97 14.11 -39.53
N ASN A 821 21.33 14.59 -38.47
CA ASN A 821 22.01 15.02 -37.25
C ASN A 821 21.97 13.91 -36.20
N GLU A 822 23.12 13.56 -35.62
CA GLU A 822 23.20 12.62 -34.50
C GLU A 822 22.59 13.27 -33.24
N VAL A 823 21.68 12.56 -32.58
CA VAL A 823 21.07 12.99 -31.32
C VAL A 823 21.97 12.53 -30.16
N PRO A 824 22.63 13.46 -29.44
CA PRO A 824 23.52 13.08 -28.34
C PRO A 824 22.74 12.42 -27.20
N PRO A 825 23.35 11.48 -26.45
CA PRO A 825 22.70 10.84 -25.31
C PRO A 825 22.38 11.85 -24.20
N GLU A 826 21.21 11.71 -23.58
CA GLU A 826 20.74 12.58 -22.49
C GLU A 826 21.45 12.27 -21.16
N THR A 827 22.70 12.72 -21.03
CA THR A 827 23.39 12.88 -19.74
C THR A 827 22.63 13.90 -18.88
N GLY A 828 22.48 13.63 -17.57
CA GLY A 828 21.57 14.36 -16.69
C GLY A 828 21.79 15.88 -16.67
N THR A 829 20.68 16.65 -16.72
CA THR A 829 20.67 18.12 -16.78
C THR A 829 21.11 18.85 -15.50
N GLU A 830 21.81 18.17 -14.58
CA GLU A 830 22.40 18.77 -13.38
C GLU A 830 23.90 19.07 -13.58
N GLU A 831 24.67 18.18 -14.20
CA GLU A 831 26.11 18.39 -14.43
C GLU A 831 26.40 19.58 -15.37
N ARG A 832 25.53 19.81 -16.36
CA ARG A 832 25.64 20.98 -17.27
C ARG A 832 25.42 22.34 -16.59
N LYS A 833 25.00 22.39 -15.32
CA LYS A 833 24.97 23.64 -14.54
C LYS A 833 26.26 23.89 -13.73
N ALA A 834 26.99 22.83 -13.35
CA ALA A 834 28.25 22.98 -12.63
C ALA A 834 29.36 23.58 -13.52
N ALA A 835 29.47 23.13 -14.77
CA ALA A 835 30.47 23.59 -15.72
C ALA A 835 30.27 25.04 -16.26
N ALA A 836 29.30 25.79 -15.73
CA ALA A 836 28.94 27.13 -16.20
C ALA A 836 29.11 28.24 -15.15
N SER A 837 29.47 27.92 -13.90
CA SER A 837 29.62 28.89 -12.81
C SER A 837 31.06 29.40 -12.60
N GLU A 838 32.08 28.74 -13.13
CA GLU A 838 33.49 29.06 -12.88
C GLU A 838 34.16 29.91 -13.98
N ALA A 839 33.41 30.83 -14.61
CA ALA A 839 33.97 31.68 -15.67
C ALA A 839 33.30 33.06 -15.84
N LYS A 840 33.34 33.92 -14.81
CA LYS A 840 33.36 35.41 -14.98
C LYS A 840 33.63 36.17 -13.68
N GLY A 841 34.76 36.88 -13.65
CA GLY A 841 35.20 37.66 -12.48
C GLY A 841 36.28 38.70 -12.80
N ALA A 842 36.15 39.45 -13.92
CA ALA A 842 37.03 40.58 -14.22
C ALA A 842 36.34 41.63 -15.12
N SER A 843 36.49 42.89 -14.73
CA SER A 843 36.39 44.13 -15.54
C SER A 843 37.79 44.81 -15.45
N PRO A 844 38.15 45.89 -16.18
CA PRO A 844 37.31 46.97 -16.72
C PRO A 844 37.66 47.44 -18.16
N GLY A 845 37.03 48.53 -18.64
CA GLY A 845 37.47 49.23 -19.86
C GLY A 845 36.51 50.24 -20.48
N THR A 846 36.44 51.47 -19.95
CA THR A 846 35.95 52.68 -20.66
C THR A 846 37.18 53.53 -21.09
N PRO A 847 37.14 54.37 -22.15
CA PRO A 847 36.27 55.55 -22.23
C PRO A 847 35.61 55.81 -23.62
N ALA A 848 34.79 56.86 -23.71
CA ALA A 848 34.22 57.41 -24.95
C ALA A 848 35.00 58.67 -25.43
N PRO A 849 34.63 59.33 -26.56
CA PRO A 849 33.59 60.38 -26.46
C PRO A 849 32.72 60.70 -27.71
N ALA A 850 31.57 61.34 -27.42
CA ALA A 850 30.90 62.44 -28.15
C ALA A 850 30.39 62.33 -29.62
N ALA A 851 29.06 62.45 -29.78
CA ALA A 851 28.42 63.50 -30.61
C ALA A 851 26.97 63.81 -30.14
N THR A 852 26.56 65.08 -30.30
CA THR A 852 25.28 65.79 -29.99
C THR A 852 24.05 65.33 -30.82
N ALA A 853 22.77 65.76 -30.66
CA ALA A 853 21.89 66.37 -29.61
C ALA A 853 20.48 66.64 -30.28
N ALA A 854 19.43 67.25 -29.70
CA ALA A 854 18.64 67.07 -28.46
C ALA A 854 17.31 67.90 -28.57
N GLY A 855 16.22 67.64 -27.80
CA GLY A 855 15.02 68.52 -27.83
C GLY A 855 13.73 68.11 -27.05
N SER A 856 13.08 69.10 -26.40
CA SER A 856 11.75 69.13 -25.70
C SER A 856 11.47 70.59 -25.26
N PRO A 857 10.33 71.02 -24.63
CA PRO A 857 8.97 70.46 -24.43
C PRO A 857 7.88 71.21 -25.31
N THR A 858 6.66 71.71 -24.99
CA THR A 858 5.85 72.01 -23.75
C THR A 858 4.35 72.34 -24.10
N GLN A 859 3.49 72.62 -23.09
CA GLN A 859 2.09 73.16 -23.11
C GLN A 859 0.95 72.15 -23.46
N SER A 860 -0.32 72.24 -22.99
CA SER A 860 -1.03 73.28 -22.19
C SER A 860 -2.24 72.78 -21.32
N SER A 861 -2.37 73.34 -20.11
CA SER A 861 -3.56 73.86 -19.33
C SER A 861 -4.97 73.19 -19.21
N ALA A 862 -5.34 72.87 -17.94
CA ALA A 862 -6.51 73.27 -17.11
C ALA A 862 -8.04 72.96 -17.35
N ASN A 863 -8.65 72.37 -16.29
CA ASN A 863 -9.95 72.66 -15.61
C ASN A 863 -11.36 72.29 -16.18
N ALA A 864 -12.35 72.26 -15.27
CA ALA A 864 -13.76 71.77 -15.40
C ALA A 864 -14.81 72.92 -15.29
N PRO A 865 -16.16 72.71 -15.44
CA PRO A 865 -17.03 72.21 -14.34
C PRO A 865 -18.37 71.48 -14.72
N LYS A 866 -19.28 71.29 -13.73
CA LYS A 866 -20.72 70.86 -13.76
C LYS A 866 -21.68 72.07 -14.02
N PRO A 867 -23.04 71.97 -13.93
CA PRO A 867 -24.07 71.08 -14.55
C PRO A 867 -25.32 71.89 -15.08
N SER A 868 -26.44 71.27 -15.52
CA SER A 868 -27.85 71.77 -15.29
C SER A 868 -29.01 70.97 -15.95
N THR A 869 -30.15 70.87 -15.21
CA THR A 869 -31.62 70.85 -15.56
C THR A 869 -32.19 70.02 -16.75
N SER A 870 -33.50 69.74 -16.94
CA SER A 870 -34.78 70.24 -16.34
C SER A 870 -36.00 69.27 -16.50
N THR A 871 -36.99 69.30 -15.58
CA THR A 871 -38.50 69.11 -15.71
C THR A 871 -39.16 67.96 -16.55
N ALA A 872 -40.39 67.44 -16.32
CA ALA A 872 -41.35 67.39 -15.18
C ALA A 872 -42.62 66.50 -15.49
N VAL A 873 -43.14 65.73 -14.50
CA VAL A 873 -44.53 65.70 -13.89
C VAL A 873 -45.81 65.71 -14.80
N PRO A 874 -46.99 65.05 -14.51
CA PRO A 874 -47.37 63.88 -13.66
C PRO A 874 -48.47 62.91 -14.28
N GLN A 875 -49.12 62.07 -13.42
CA GLN A 875 -50.47 61.39 -13.48
C GLN A 875 -50.43 59.84 -13.42
N LYS A 876 -51.44 59.09 -12.91
CA LYS A 876 -52.49 59.26 -11.86
C LYS A 876 -53.03 57.85 -11.51
N ALA A 877 -53.52 57.60 -10.28
CA ALA A 877 -53.90 56.27 -9.79
C ALA A 877 -55.38 55.85 -10.00
N ALA A 878 -55.63 54.53 -10.01
CA ALA A 878 -56.94 53.88 -9.77
C ALA A 878 -56.79 52.41 -9.31
N GLU A 879 -57.70 51.95 -8.45
CA GLU A 879 -57.93 50.56 -7.98
C GLU A 879 -59.45 50.27 -8.16
N PRO A 880 -59.99 49.02 -8.13
CA PRO A 880 -59.76 48.03 -7.06
C PRO A 880 -59.68 46.53 -7.50
N THR A 881 -59.72 45.66 -6.47
CA THR A 881 -59.65 44.19 -6.38
C THR A 881 -60.91 43.44 -6.90
N PRO A 882 -61.00 42.07 -6.98
CA PRO A 882 -60.19 41.07 -6.24
C PRO A 882 -59.78 39.73 -6.92
N SER A 883 -58.91 39.00 -6.20
CA SER A 883 -58.77 37.53 -6.12
C SER A 883 -58.37 36.70 -7.35
N VAL A 884 -57.14 36.15 -7.31
CA VAL A 884 -56.80 34.70 -7.27
C VAL A 884 -55.28 34.58 -7.42
N ALA A 885 -54.62 33.71 -6.64
CA ALA A 885 -53.17 33.54 -6.69
C ALA A 885 -52.72 32.66 -7.87
N PRO A 886 -51.84 33.14 -8.79
CA PRO A 886 -51.24 32.30 -9.82
C PRO A 886 -50.07 31.48 -9.27
N ALA A 887 -49.81 30.32 -9.86
CA ALA A 887 -48.69 29.46 -9.50
C ALA A 887 -47.33 30.12 -9.80
N ALA A 888 -46.30 29.75 -9.04
CA ALA A 888 -44.95 30.30 -9.17
C ALA A 888 -44.35 29.99 -10.55
N SER A 889 -44.09 31.04 -11.34
CA SER A 889 -43.41 30.97 -12.63
C SER A 889 -41.89 30.76 -12.46
N ALA A 890 -41.23 30.31 -13.53
CA ALA A 890 -39.77 30.19 -13.57
C ALA A 890 -39.11 31.56 -13.32
N GLN A 891 -38.10 31.60 -12.45
CA GLN A 891 -37.45 32.87 -12.08
C GLN A 891 -36.63 33.45 -13.24
N PRO A 892 -36.67 34.78 -13.45
CA PRO A 892 -35.83 35.44 -14.44
C PRO A 892 -34.36 35.40 -14.00
N GLY A 893 -33.46 35.11 -14.95
CA GLY A 893 -32.02 35.10 -14.72
C GLY A 893 -31.45 36.49 -14.40
N LEU A 894 -30.24 36.52 -13.81
CA LEU A 894 -29.58 37.73 -13.32
C LEU A 894 -29.49 38.83 -14.39
N THR A 895 -29.92 40.04 -14.03
CA THR A 895 -29.79 41.22 -14.90
C THR A 895 -28.32 41.60 -15.11
N PRO A 896 -27.96 42.33 -16.20
CA PRO A 896 -26.59 42.77 -16.43
C PRO A 896 -26.00 43.57 -15.26
N VAL A 897 -26.79 44.44 -14.64
CA VAL A 897 -26.38 45.26 -13.48
C VAL A 897 -26.07 44.38 -12.26
N GLN A 898 -26.94 43.40 -11.95
CA GLN A 898 -26.70 42.44 -10.88
C GLN A 898 -25.45 41.58 -11.15
N ARG A 899 -25.27 41.10 -12.37
CA ARG A 899 -24.08 40.33 -12.77
C ARG A 899 -22.79 41.14 -12.61
N GLN A 900 -22.79 42.41 -12.99
CA GLN A 900 -21.65 43.32 -12.81
C GLN A 900 -21.35 43.61 -11.33
N ALA A 901 -22.40 43.82 -10.51
CA ALA A 901 -22.24 44.02 -9.06
C ALA A 901 -21.70 42.76 -8.37
N LEU A 902 -22.21 41.57 -8.71
CA LEU A 902 -21.72 40.27 -8.24
C LEU A 902 -20.25 40.03 -8.62
N GLN A 903 -19.87 40.30 -9.88
CA GLN A 903 -18.47 40.18 -10.32
C GLN A 903 -17.55 41.16 -9.56
N SER A 904 -18.01 42.38 -9.30
CA SER A 904 -17.26 43.39 -8.53
C SER A 904 -17.07 42.98 -7.07
N PHE A 905 -18.11 42.46 -6.42
CA PHE A 905 -18.03 41.94 -5.05
C PHE A 905 -17.11 40.72 -4.94
N LEU A 906 -17.25 39.75 -5.85
CA LEU A 906 -16.42 38.53 -5.87
C LEU A 906 -14.95 38.84 -6.19
N ALA A 907 -14.65 39.87 -7.00
CA ALA A 907 -13.27 40.31 -7.22
C ALA A 907 -12.61 40.86 -5.92
N VAL A 908 -13.35 41.61 -5.09
CA VAL A 908 -12.87 42.06 -3.78
C VAL A 908 -12.71 40.88 -2.81
N ALA A 909 -13.69 39.97 -2.76
CA ALA A 909 -13.63 38.79 -1.89
C ALA A 909 -12.48 37.81 -2.26
N ASP A 910 -12.17 37.65 -3.55
CA ASP A 910 -11.01 36.89 -4.02
C ASP A 910 -9.69 37.60 -3.68
N GLY A 911 -9.61 38.93 -3.85
CA GLY A 911 -8.45 39.74 -3.44
C GLY A 911 -8.17 39.66 -1.92
N ILE A 912 -9.22 39.64 -1.11
CA ILE A 912 -9.19 39.41 0.35
C ILE A 912 -8.62 38.01 0.66
N SER A 913 -9.08 36.97 -0.05
CA SER A 913 -8.55 35.60 0.10
C SER A 913 -7.07 35.51 -0.32
N GLN A 914 -6.70 36.10 -1.47
CA GLN A 914 -5.33 36.13 -1.95
C GLN A 914 -4.38 36.87 -1.01
N ALA A 915 -4.83 37.93 -0.33
CA ALA A 915 -4.02 38.66 0.64
C ALA A 915 -3.64 37.80 1.86
N LEU A 916 -4.58 37.02 2.40
CA LEU A 916 -4.29 36.07 3.48
C LEU A 916 -3.46 34.89 3.02
N ALA A 917 -3.66 34.41 1.78
CA ALA A 917 -2.84 33.34 1.23
C ALA A 917 -1.37 33.77 1.00
N ALA A 918 -1.12 35.07 0.84
CA ALA A 918 0.22 35.66 0.71
C ALA A 918 0.79 36.23 2.03
N ASP A 919 0.17 35.93 3.18
CA ASP A 919 0.52 36.47 4.52
C ASP A 919 0.64 38.01 4.57
N ASN A 920 -0.06 38.72 3.67
CA ASN A 920 0.13 40.15 3.48
C ASN A 920 -0.98 40.97 4.18
N LEU A 921 -0.74 41.28 5.46
CA LEU A 921 -1.68 42.06 6.28
C LEU A 921 -1.94 43.48 5.73
N ALA A 922 -0.97 44.11 5.08
CA ALA A 922 -1.15 45.43 4.48
C ALA A 922 -2.11 45.38 3.28
N GLN A 923 -1.95 44.38 2.42
CA GLN A 923 -2.86 44.13 1.30
C GLN A 923 -4.23 43.65 1.79
N TRP A 924 -4.32 42.87 2.87
CA TRP A 924 -5.59 42.51 3.51
C TRP A 924 -6.37 43.77 3.91
N LYS A 925 -5.74 44.69 4.65
CA LYS A 925 -6.40 45.93 5.11
C LYS A 925 -6.88 46.79 3.93
N LYS A 926 -6.10 46.83 2.85
CA LYS A 926 -6.43 47.56 1.61
C LYS A 926 -7.61 46.98 0.84
N GLU A 927 -7.78 45.66 0.80
CA GLU A 927 -8.93 45.01 0.14
C GLU A 927 -10.17 44.97 1.06
N ALA A 928 -9.98 44.73 2.37
CA ALA A 928 -11.05 44.81 3.37
C ALA A 928 -11.73 46.19 3.41
N ALA A 929 -10.96 47.28 3.26
CA ALA A 929 -11.50 48.64 3.18
C ALA A 929 -12.42 48.88 1.96
N LYS A 930 -12.38 48.03 0.93
CA LYS A 930 -13.30 48.09 -0.23
C LYS A 930 -14.56 47.26 -0.04
N LEU A 931 -14.55 46.31 0.90
CA LEU A 931 -15.59 45.29 1.04
C LEU A 931 -16.96 45.90 1.36
N SER A 932 -17.00 46.92 2.22
CA SER A 932 -18.24 47.63 2.58
C SER A 932 -18.89 48.33 1.37
N ALA A 933 -18.10 48.99 0.52
CA ALA A 933 -18.59 49.66 -0.68
C ALA A 933 -19.06 48.65 -1.74
N ALA A 934 -18.30 47.58 -1.97
CA ALA A 934 -18.69 46.51 -2.89
C ALA A 934 -19.94 45.74 -2.42
N PHE A 935 -20.09 45.55 -1.11
CA PHE A 935 -21.26 44.94 -0.49
C PHE A 935 -22.51 45.84 -0.63
N GLY A 936 -22.37 47.15 -0.38
CA GLY A 936 -23.44 48.13 -0.60
C GLY A 936 -23.95 48.08 -2.03
N ALA A 937 -23.06 48.26 -3.00
CA ALA A 937 -23.39 48.20 -4.44
C ALA A 937 -24.06 46.87 -4.85
N LEU A 938 -23.65 45.73 -4.26
CA LEU A 938 -24.31 44.44 -4.50
C LEU A 938 -25.72 44.40 -3.92
N THR A 939 -25.90 44.81 -2.66
CA THR A 939 -27.24 44.82 -2.04
C THR A 939 -28.21 45.78 -2.72
N ASP A 940 -27.74 46.94 -3.19
CA ASP A 940 -28.56 47.88 -3.96
C ASP A 940 -28.96 47.28 -5.33
N ALA A 941 -28.02 46.66 -6.05
CA ALA A 941 -28.31 46.00 -7.34
C ALA A 941 -29.24 44.79 -7.23
N LEU A 942 -29.19 44.04 -6.13
CA LEU A 942 -30.11 42.93 -5.87
C LEU A 942 -31.54 43.42 -5.51
N GLY A 943 -31.68 44.61 -4.93
CA GLY A 943 -32.96 45.13 -4.44
C GLY A 943 -33.41 44.49 -3.12
N ALA A 944 -34.55 44.95 -2.58
CA ALA A 944 -35.00 44.57 -1.23
C ALA A 944 -35.56 43.14 -1.13
N SER A 945 -36.13 42.60 -2.20
CA SER A 945 -36.86 41.32 -2.23
C SER A 945 -36.04 40.10 -2.65
N HIS A 946 -34.75 40.25 -2.94
CA HIS A 946 -33.92 39.16 -3.45
C HIS A 946 -33.49 38.17 -2.34
N PRO A 947 -33.67 36.84 -2.50
CA PRO A 947 -33.38 35.87 -1.43
C PRO A 947 -31.96 35.95 -0.84
N TRP A 948 -30.96 36.17 -1.70
CA TRP A 948 -29.56 36.33 -1.23
C TRP A 948 -29.31 37.59 -0.38
N ARG A 949 -30.19 38.60 -0.38
CA ARG A 949 -29.98 39.83 0.41
C ARG A 949 -29.85 39.52 1.90
N GLU A 950 -30.77 38.71 2.44
CA GLU A 950 -30.77 38.36 3.87
C GLU A 950 -29.55 37.50 4.25
N ALA A 951 -29.21 36.51 3.42
CA ALA A 951 -28.02 35.67 3.59
C ALA A 951 -26.73 36.51 3.56
N LEU A 952 -26.60 37.42 2.59
CA LEU A 952 -25.49 38.35 2.50
C LEU A 952 -25.43 39.28 3.71
N GLN A 953 -26.56 39.84 4.14
CA GLN A 953 -26.62 40.79 5.26
C GLN A 953 -26.27 40.14 6.61
N LYS A 954 -26.57 38.85 6.80
CA LYS A 954 -26.08 38.05 7.95
C LYS A 954 -24.58 37.75 7.90
N SER A 955 -23.94 37.93 6.74
CA SER A 955 -22.50 37.71 6.51
C SER A 955 -21.69 38.98 6.30
N ALA A 956 -22.33 40.15 6.38
CA ALA A 956 -21.66 41.42 6.21
C ALA A 956 -20.59 41.62 7.31
N PRO A 957 -19.40 42.15 7.00
CA PRO A 957 -18.36 42.37 8.00
C PRO A 957 -18.87 43.36 9.05
N ALA A 958 -18.87 42.96 10.33
CA ALA A 958 -19.34 43.75 11.46
C ALA A 958 -18.36 44.88 11.87
N GLY A 959 -17.84 45.59 10.88
CA GLY A 959 -16.92 46.72 11.01
C GLY A 959 -15.45 46.36 11.24
N SER A 960 -14.58 47.35 11.05
CA SER A 960 -13.19 47.37 11.52
C SER A 960 -12.24 46.24 11.06
N TRP A 961 -12.54 45.53 9.97
CA TRP A 961 -11.65 44.53 9.37
C TRP A 961 -10.28 45.10 8.95
N GLU A 962 -10.25 46.37 8.56
CA GLU A 962 -9.05 47.15 8.27
C GLU A 962 -8.18 47.41 9.52
N LYS A 963 -8.70 47.16 10.73
CA LYS A 963 -8.02 47.36 12.02
C LYS A 963 -7.48 46.06 12.62
N ALA A 964 -7.57 44.92 11.92
CA ALA A 964 -7.00 43.65 12.37
C ALA A 964 -5.54 43.82 12.82
N ALA A 965 -5.21 43.41 14.06
CA ALA A 965 -3.89 43.64 14.65
C ALA A 965 -2.80 42.85 13.91
N ASP A 966 -3.09 41.59 13.59
CA ASP A 966 -2.20 40.63 12.96
C ASP A 966 -2.95 39.73 11.95
N LEU A 967 -2.25 38.75 11.37
CA LEU A 967 -2.81 37.78 10.43
C LEU A 967 -3.75 36.75 11.08
N ALA A 968 -3.60 36.45 12.37
CA ALA A 968 -4.47 35.50 13.07
C ALA A 968 -5.85 36.12 13.33
N ALA A 969 -5.89 37.39 13.74
CA ALA A 969 -7.10 38.20 13.80
C ALA A 969 -7.77 38.29 12.42
N ALA A 970 -7.02 38.62 11.36
CA ALA A 970 -7.55 38.69 10.00
C ALA A 970 -8.14 37.35 9.50
N ARG A 971 -7.49 36.22 9.80
CA ARG A 971 -7.98 34.87 9.48
C ARG A 971 -9.21 34.47 10.29
N LYS A 972 -9.31 34.89 11.55
CA LYS A 972 -10.49 34.67 12.41
C LYS A 972 -11.72 35.36 11.84
N GLU A 973 -11.59 36.63 11.43
CA GLU A 973 -12.64 37.39 10.77
C GLU A 973 -13.04 36.81 9.40
N PHE A 974 -12.07 36.31 8.62
CA PHE A 974 -12.31 35.74 7.30
C PHE A 974 -13.18 34.47 7.32
N LEU A 975 -13.17 33.66 8.38
CA LEU A 975 -13.86 32.37 8.43
C LEU A 975 -15.40 32.43 8.24
N PRO A 976 -16.17 33.22 9.02
CA PRO A 976 -17.63 33.32 8.82
C PRO A 976 -18.01 33.91 7.46
N PHE A 977 -17.25 34.90 6.99
CA PHE A 977 -17.43 35.53 5.68
C PHE A 977 -17.20 34.55 4.53
N SER A 978 -16.04 33.87 4.50
CA SER A 978 -15.67 32.91 3.45
C SER A 978 -16.69 31.78 3.32
N THR A 979 -17.18 31.26 4.44
CA THR A 979 -18.29 30.29 4.50
C THR A 979 -19.55 30.81 3.78
N SER A 980 -19.91 32.07 4.01
CA SER A 980 -21.13 32.68 3.47
C SER A 980 -21.01 33.06 2.00
N VAL A 981 -19.83 33.54 1.57
CA VAL A 981 -19.56 33.79 0.14
C VAL A 981 -19.49 32.47 -0.64
N VAL A 982 -19.01 31.38 -0.03
CA VAL A 982 -19.10 30.04 -0.64
C VAL A 982 -20.54 29.59 -0.82
N ALA A 983 -21.45 29.89 0.12
CA ALA A 983 -22.88 29.60 -0.07
C ALA A 983 -23.45 30.34 -1.29
N LEU A 984 -23.20 31.66 -1.40
CA LEU A 984 -23.58 32.45 -2.58
C LEU A 984 -22.98 31.88 -3.88
N VAL A 985 -21.67 31.59 -3.90
CA VAL A 985 -20.99 31.03 -5.08
C VAL A 985 -21.54 29.64 -5.45
N THR A 986 -21.95 28.84 -4.47
CA THR A 986 -22.58 27.54 -4.72
C THR A 986 -23.91 27.67 -5.45
N ASP A 987 -24.71 28.70 -5.16
CA ASP A 987 -25.97 28.94 -5.87
C ASP A 987 -25.75 29.64 -7.22
N LEU A 988 -24.83 30.61 -7.31
CA LEU A 988 -24.46 31.25 -8.58
C LEU A 988 -24.03 30.23 -9.64
N ARG A 989 -23.23 29.23 -9.26
CA ARG A 989 -22.77 28.14 -10.15
C ARG A 989 -23.92 27.29 -10.72
N LYS A 990 -25.07 27.23 -10.05
CA LYS A 990 -26.29 26.54 -10.52
C LYS A 990 -27.14 27.40 -11.44
N GLN A 991 -27.12 28.73 -11.26
CA GLN A 991 -28.08 29.65 -11.88
C GLN A 991 -27.54 30.39 -13.12
N ASP A 992 -26.24 30.65 -13.21
CA ASP A 992 -25.64 31.40 -14.32
C ASP A 992 -24.28 30.83 -14.73
N ALA A 993 -24.17 30.45 -16.01
CA ALA A 993 -22.98 29.84 -16.60
C ALA A 993 -21.70 30.69 -16.44
N ALA A 994 -21.83 32.02 -16.36
CA ALA A 994 -20.70 32.94 -16.18
C ALA A 994 -19.93 32.72 -14.85
N PHE A 995 -20.52 32.02 -13.88
CA PHE A 995 -19.90 31.75 -12.58
C PHE A 995 -19.47 30.29 -12.40
N GLN A 996 -19.77 29.38 -13.34
CA GLN A 996 -19.43 27.95 -13.23
C GLN A 996 -17.92 27.68 -13.07
N SER A 997 -17.08 28.55 -13.64
CA SER A 997 -15.62 28.48 -13.55
C SER A 997 -15.04 28.81 -12.17
N LEU A 998 -15.84 29.36 -11.24
CA LEU A 998 -15.39 29.62 -9.88
C LEU A 998 -15.14 28.28 -9.16
N LYS A 999 -13.98 28.15 -8.53
CA LYS A 999 -13.62 26.96 -7.74
C LYS A 999 -13.95 27.18 -6.28
N ILE A 1000 -14.42 26.13 -5.60
CA ILE A 1000 -14.61 26.07 -4.15
C ILE A 1000 -13.59 25.09 -3.60
N TYR A 1001 -12.92 25.46 -2.51
CA TYR A 1001 -11.93 24.64 -1.84
C TYR A 1001 -12.25 24.51 -0.35
N GLN A 1002 -11.90 23.35 0.22
CA GLN A 1002 -11.99 23.07 1.66
C GLN A 1002 -10.59 22.87 2.24
N CYS A 1003 -10.32 23.49 3.39
CA CYS A 1003 -9.14 23.23 4.19
C CYS A 1003 -9.50 22.24 5.30
N PRO A 1004 -8.90 21.04 5.36
CA PRO A 1004 -9.22 20.04 6.38
C PRO A 1004 -8.72 20.41 7.79
N MET A 1005 -7.89 21.46 7.90
CA MET A 1005 -7.27 21.93 9.14
C MET A 1005 -7.84 23.28 9.64
N ALA A 1006 -8.64 23.97 8.83
CA ALA A 1006 -9.33 25.19 9.27
C ALA A 1006 -10.55 24.82 10.13
N PRO A 1007 -11.00 25.69 11.07
CA PRO A 1007 -12.21 25.42 11.83
C PRO A 1007 -13.41 25.26 10.90
N LYS A 1008 -14.25 24.25 11.18
CA LYS A 1008 -15.31 23.83 10.23
C LYS A 1008 -16.32 24.96 9.99
N PRO A 1009 -16.77 25.17 8.74
CA PRO A 1009 -16.59 24.28 7.58
C PRO A 1009 -15.27 24.46 6.80
N GLY A 1010 -14.51 25.54 7.04
CA GLY A 1010 -13.18 25.75 6.44
C GLY A 1010 -13.21 25.93 4.92
N LEU A 1011 -14.24 26.60 4.38
CA LEU A 1011 -14.52 26.72 2.95
C LEU A 1011 -14.21 28.12 2.41
N TRP A 1012 -13.48 28.20 1.30
CA TRP A 1012 -13.32 29.42 0.51
C TRP A 1012 -13.56 29.16 -0.98
N PHE A 1013 -13.84 30.22 -1.73
CA PHE A 1013 -13.85 30.18 -3.19
C PHE A 1013 -12.57 30.85 -3.72
N GLN A 1014 -12.19 30.53 -4.95
CA GLN A 1014 -11.11 31.18 -5.68
C GLN A 1014 -11.54 31.41 -7.13
N ALA A 1015 -11.32 32.62 -7.63
CA ALA A 1015 -11.78 33.02 -8.96
C ALA A 1015 -10.95 32.41 -10.10
N LYS A 1016 -9.62 32.49 -10.00
CA LYS A 1016 -8.66 31.98 -11.02
C LYS A 1016 -7.32 31.57 -10.38
N GLY A 1017 -6.52 30.82 -11.13
CA GLY A 1017 -5.14 30.46 -10.76
C GLY A 1017 -4.97 29.14 -9.99
N PRO A 1018 -3.73 28.81 -9.59
CA PRO A 1018 -3.44 27.62 -8.78
C PRO A 1018 -3.98 27.78 -7.36
N LEU A 1019 -4.26 26.66 -6.70
CA LEU A 1019 -4.75 26.59 -5.32
C LEU A 1019 -3.91 27.45 -4.35
N ARG A 1020 -4.59 28.35 -3.62
CA ARG A 1020 -4.01 29.23 -2.60
C ARG A 1020 -4.86 29.22 -1.32
N ASN A 1021 -4.29 28.77 -0.21
CA ASN A 1021 -4.98 28.62 1.08
C ASN A 1021 -4.93 29.92 1.94
N PRO A 1022 -6.06 30.60 2.18
CA PRO A 1022 -6.10 31.82 3.00
C PRO A 1022 -5.94 31.57 4.51
N TYR A 1023 -6.33 30.40 5.01
CA TYR A 1023 -6.32 30.09 6.45
C TYR A 1023 -4.92 29.82 7.00
N PHE A 1024 -3.96 29.44 6.14
CA PHE A 1024 -2.60 29.07 6.55
C PHE A 1024 -1.47 29.71 5.71
N GLY A 1025 -1.80 30.50 4.68
CA GLY A 1025 -0.81 31.33 3.99
C GLY A 1025 0.28 30.53 3.27
N ALA A 1026 1.50 31.06 3.28
CA ALA A 1026 2.68 30.47 2.67
C ALA A 1026 3.05 29.11 3.26
N GLU A 1027 2.81 28.87 4.57
CA GLU A 1027 3.17 27.61 5.24
C GLU A 1027 2.48 26.39 4.61
N MET A 1028 1.24 26.57 4.14
CA MET A 1028 0.44 25.49 3.53
C MET A 1028 -0.32 25.99 2.29
N LEU A 1029 0.33 26.79 1.45
CA LEU A 1029 -0.28 27.52 0.33
C LEU A 1029 -1.09 26.62 -0.61
N THR A 1030 -0.58 25.44 -0.92
CA THR A 1030 -1.20 24.45 -1.81
C THR A 1030 -2.03 23.38 -1.08
N CYS A 1031 -2.30 23.55 0.22
CA CYS A 1031 -3.08 22.60 1.01
C CYS A 1031 -4.58 22.92 0.93
N GLY A 1032 -5.35 22.03 0.30
CA GLY A 1032 -6.80 22.15 0.19
C GLY A 1032 -7.36 21.11 -0.77
N LYS A 1033 -8.64 20.80 -0.65
CA LYS A 1033 -9.37 19.88 -1.54
C LYS A 1033 -10.42 20.66 -2.31
N GLU A 1034 -10.46 20.50 -3.64
CA GLU A 1034 -11.50 21.09 -4.46
C GLU A 1034 -12.85 20.42 -4.18
N VAL A 1035 -13.84 21.24 -3.79
CA VAL A 1035 -15.22 20.82 -3.59
C VAL A 1035 -15.92 20.93 -4.94
N LYS A 1036 -16.11 19.78 -5.58
CA LYS A 1036 -16.94 19.69 -6.79
C LYS A 1036 -18.40 20.02 -6.43
N PRO A 1037 -19.14 20.71 -7.33
CA PRO A 1037 -20.54 21.05 -7.10
C PRO A 1037 -21.44 19.82 -7.09
#